data_AF-A0A9W9C6P2-F1
#
_entry.id   AF-A0A9W9C6P2-F1
#
_cell.length_a   1.000
_cell.length_b   1.000
_cell.length_c   1.000
_cell.angle_alpha   90.00
_cell.angle_beta   90.00
_cell.angle_gamma   90.00
#
_symmetry.space_group_name_H-M   'P 1'
#
loop_
_entity.id
_entity.type
_entity.pdbx_description
1 polymer ?
#
loop_
_entity_poly.entity_id
_entity_poly.type
_entity_poly.pdbx_seq_one_letter_code
_entity_poly.pdbx_strand_id
1 'polypeptide(L)'
;MSASQHGQSDLGLAPNSYIYRVISTAPRQDPLTYGGTGQLAAIASDDSLRFFDPATLNVLPNGIVKNVNEKVTCLERGNDQPSNLVTTAGRDGLINLWDKRSPGKAVAQIQSPQKLISSLVCNSETSFIAAGIENPEDGPRGSPVYIWDQRNPQAPVREYVDSHTDTVTDLQIHPSLPNLLLSASTDGLINVFDFTQADEDDALYQVVNHRSAIARAGFMFPTTDIYAMGTDETLSFYALQSQDEEKEEPKPKAYGDTREQLGCEYLAKMHWVGDKAYLATGKHSSSDLTLYFVHKNAQGGPLDYICNPQQPIRFQGAHGEEIVRDLFTDVSTLTTYTCGEDGFVRSWKMPSGSTMEVDEEAAEPKSKSKDRKEKRKDKKKDKRKGEEGRSAFNQGVAKGTRLLNLFTTHDAEQSIFTAHSDLGRYGYTETTQYGKFAFEPLRACLQGLGVDDKTSDNGGRNVRVYHEHSQDTLVKQIAYPFSSAYFSQIVNHEDGVLIAYSNTTAQYMLEDNSEARWPPLYHWSDVAFLQFLGASTITPASPMKLNYIIQHAIQNLTTLAMLEDVLALQILGFQRAWPETLPTWPGIDIGMDTDEGKAILSTPNGCGTAWLLAQHKVQFGLKTVEKVTVFAESKGDHYRGPSLVFWLKDLSPEGGEKENVIIPDKIVALEALTTDDIVSEASKDPVMPPIRRRGSQCDTSESDPNVYTPPDSDYDGW
;
A
#
# COMPACT_ATOMS: atom_id res chain seq x y z
N MET A 1 -22.89 -25.69 23.06
CA MET A 1 -23.88 -26.50 22.31
C MET A 1 -23.15 -27.30 21.23
N SER A 2 -23.71 -28.40 20.76
CA SER A 2 -23.10 -29.20 19.67
C SER A 2 -24.01 -29.18 18.45
N ALA A 3 -23.44 -28.93 17.27
CA ALA A 3 -24.11 -29.12 16.00
C ALA A 3 -24.08 -30.60 15.63
N SER A 4 -25.18 -31.10 15.05
CA SER A 4 -25.28 -32.50 14.63
C SER A 4 -25.03 -32.63 13.14
N GLN A 5 -24.10 -33.51 12.75
CA GLN A 5 -23.84 -33.78 11.35
C GLN A 5 -25.04 -34.52 10.73
N HIS A 6 -25.53 -34.05 9.59
CA HIS A 6 -26.68 -34.64 8.89
C HIS A 6 -26.28 -35.35 7.59
N GLY A 7 -25.16 -34.96 6.97
CA GLY A 7 -24.67 -35.58 5.75
C GLY A 7 -23.24 -35.19 5.42
N GLN A 8 -22.62 -35.96 4.54
CA GLN A 8 -21.32 -35.64 3.93
C GLN A 8 -21.25 -36.15 2.50
N SER A 9 -20.41 -35.52 1.69
CA SER A 9 -20.16 -35.90 0.30
C SER A 9 -18.78 -35.42 -0.13
N ASP A 10 -18.06 -36.22 -0.91
CA ASP A 10 -16.81 -35.83 -1.59
C ASP A 10 -17.08 -35.08 -2.90
N LEU A 11 -18.35 -34.86 -3.23
CA LEU A 11 -18.82 -34.27 -4.48
C LEU A 11 -18.29 -34.99 -5.74
N GLY A 12 -17.88 -36.26 -5.63
CA GLY A 12 -17.25 -37.01 -6.73
C GLY A 12 -15.87 -36.47 -7.13
N LEU A 13 -15.12 -35.93 -6.17
CA LEU A 13 -13.72 -35.54 -6.34
C LEU A 13 -12.79 -36.75 -6.39
N ALA A 14 -11.61 -36.57 -6.98
CA ALA A 14 -10.57 -37.58 -6.87
C ALA A 14 -10.04 -37.63 -5.43
N PRO A 15 -9.52 -38.79 -4.97
CA PRO A 15 -8.86 -38.88 -3.66
C PRO A 15 -7.79 -37.80 -3.49
N ASN A 16 -7.67 -37.25 -2.28
CA ASN A 16 -6.72 -36.18 -1.91
C ASN A 16 -6.97 -34.82 -2.59
N SER A 17 -8.17 -34.56 -3.12
CA SER A 17 -8.56 -33.22 -3.55
C SER A 17 -9.02 -32.38 -2.35
N TYR A 18 -8.85 -31.07 -2.42
CA TYR A 18 -9.30 -30.12 -1.39
C TYR A 18 -10.49 -29.33 -1.88
N ILE A 19 -11.40 -28.94 -0.98
CA ILE A 19 -12.48 -28.00 -1.30
C ILE A 19 -12.17 -26.66 -0.63
N TYR A 20 -11.91 -25.64 -1.44
CA TYR A 20 -11.45 -24.34 -0.95
C TYR A 20 -12.58 -23.46 -0.43
N ARG A 21 -13.74 -23.49 -1.10
CA ARG A 21 -14.82 -22.54 -0.86
C ARG A 21 -16.18 -23.16 -1.14
N VAL A 22 -17.18 -22.81 -0.32
CA VAL A 22 -18.57 -23.22 -0.51
C VAL A 22 -19.50 -22.02 -0.35
N ILE A 23 -20.35 -21.77 -1.34
CA ILE A 23 -21.29 -20.63 -1.34
C ILE A 23 -22.71 -21.08 -1.66
N SER A 24 -23.69 -20.33 -1.15
CA SER A 24 -25.04 -20.38 -1.70
C SER A 24 -25.13 -19.61 -3.01
N THR A 25 -25.91 -20.17 -3.93
CA THR A 25 -26.27 -19.52 -5.19
C THR A 25 -27.67 -18.90 -5.13
N ALA A 26 -28.29 -18.82 -3.94
CA ALA A 26 -29.58 -18.19 -3.76
C ALA A 26 -29.48 -16.66 -3.81
N PRO A 27 -30.57 -15.96 -4.19
CA PRO A 27 -30.62 -14.50 -4.17
C PRO A 27 -30.30 -13.96 -2.79
N ARG A 28 -29.36 -13.01 -2.73
CA ARG A 28 -29.02 -12.26 -1.53
C ARG A 28 -30.20 -11.36 -1.15
N GLN A 29 -30.62 -11.39 0.11
CA GLN A 29 -31.70 -10.54 0.62
C GLN A 29 -31.15 -9.27 1.28
N ASP A 30 -30.06 -9.44 2.02
CA ASP A 30 -29.29 -8.36 2.64
C ASP A 30 -27.79 -8.77 2.67
N PRO A 31 -26.87 -7.92 3.15
CA PRO A 31 -25.45 -8.25 3.16
C PRO A 31 -25.08 -9.56 3.88
N LEU A 32 -25.89 -10.09 4.78
CA LEU A 32 -25.61 -11.31 5.54
C LEU A 32 -26.53 -12.49 5.20
N THR A 33 -27.74 -12.25 4.69
CA THR A 33 -28.75 -13.30 4.47
C THR A 33 -29.10 -13.56 3.00
N TYR A 34 -29.63 -14.76 2.77
CA TYR A 34 -29.97 -15.29 1.45
C TYR A 34 -31.38 -15.88 1.49
N GLY A 35 -32.03 -15.91 0.33
CA GLY A 35 -33.25 -16.68 0.16
C GLY A 35 -33.00 -18.17 0.40
N GLY A 36 -34.07 -18.97 0.39
CA GLY A 36 -33.97 -20.42 0.58
C GLY A 36 -32.95 -21.06 -0.36
N THR A 37 -31.97 -21.77 0.20
CA THR A 37 -30.87 -22.33 -0.59
C THR A 37 -31.35 -23.55 -1.34
N GLY A 38 -31.57 -23.40 -2.65
CA GLY A 38 -31.92 -24.52 -3.55
C GLY A 38 -30.71 -25.19 -4.22
N GLN A 39 -29.56 -24.54 -4.20
CA GLN A 39 -28.32 -25.02 -4.82
C GLN A 39 -27.10 -24.36 -4.18
N LEU A 40 -26.08 -25.15 -3.89
CA LEU A 40 -24.76 -24.70 -3.44
C LEU A 40 -23.74 -24.82 -4.59
N ALA A 41 -22.68 -24.03 -4.52
CA ALA A 41 -21.52 -24.11 -5.41
C ALA A 41 -20.24 -24.24 -4.60
N ALA A 42 -19.29 -25.03 -5.09
CA ALA A 42 -17.96 -25.17 -4.50
C ALA A 42 -16.86 -25.23 -5.56
N ILE A 43 -15.67 -24.72 -5.23
CA ILE A 43 -14.44 -24.91 -6.01
C ILE A 43 -13.48 -25.83 -5.27
N ALA A 44 -12.71 -26.59 -6.04
CA ALA A 44 -11.79 -27.58 -5.52
C ALA A 44 -10.41 -27.53 -6.20
N SER A 45 -9.43 -28.20 -5.60
CA SER A 45 -8.04 -28.26 -6.05
C SER A 45 -7.83 -28.96 -7.40
N ASP A 46 -8.87 -29.61 -7.94
CA ASP A 46 -8.86 -30.21 -9.29
C ASP A 46 -9.35 -29.22 -10.37
N ASP A 47 -9.34 -27.93 -10.06
CA ASP A 47 -9.78 -26.84 -10.93
C ASP A 47 -11.23 -27.00 -11.42
N SER A 48 -12.09 -27.59 -10.58
CA SER A 48 -13.51 -27.75 -10.87
C SER A 48 -14.41 -26.80 -10.07
N LEU A 49 -15.50 -26.38 -10.70
CA LEU A 49 -16.68 -25.78 -10.08
C LEU A 49 -17.79 -26.82 -10.02
N ARG A 50 -18.34 -27.06 -8.83
CA ARG A 50 -19.35 -28.08 -8.58
C ARG A 50 -20.61 -27.48 -7.99
N PHE A 51 -21.74 -27.68 -8.66
CA PHE A 51 -23.08 -27.34 -8.18
C PHE A 51 -23.76 -28.57 -7.60
N PHE A 52 -24.28 -28.47 -6.39
CA PHE A 52 -24.84 -29.60 -5.66
C PHE A 52 -26.08 -29.22 -4.86
N ASP A 53 -26.89 -30.24 -4.58
CA ASP A 53 -28.13 -30.11 -3.83
C ASP A 53 -27.84 -29.98 -2.32
N PRO A 54 -28.34 -28.94 -1.65
CA PRO A 54 -28.05 -28.68 -0.23
C PRO A 54 -28.66 -29.70 0.73
N ALA A 55 -29.71 -30.43 0.35
CA ALA A 55 -30.37 -31.40 1.21
C ALA A 55 -29.69 -32.79 1.17
N THR A 56 -29.24 -33.20 -0.01
CA THR A 56 -28.66 -34.53 -0.28
C THR A 56 -27.15 -34.52 -0.40
N LEU A 57 -26.54 -33.35 -0.60
CA LEU A 57 -25.12 -33.16 -0.94
C LEU A 57 -24.67 -33.91 -2.21
N ASN A 58 -25.63 -34.29 -3.05
CA ASN A 58 -25.36 -34.89 -4.35
C ASN A 58 -25.11 -33.80 -5.39
N VAL A 59 -24.11 -34.02 -6.24
CA VAL A 59 -23.86 -33.17 -7.38
C VAL A 59 -25.08 -33.19 -8.31
N LEU A 60 -25.49 -32.01 -8.76
CA LEU A 60 -26.63 -31.85 -9.64
C LEU A 60 -26.30 -32.34 -11.07
N PRO A 61 -27.32 -32.69 -11.89
CA PRO A 61 -27.09 -32.98 -13.30
C PRO A 61 -26.38 -31.83 -14.02
N ASN A 62 -25.30 -32.13 -14.75
CA ASN A 62 -24.41 -31.13 -15.37
C ASN A 62 -23.80 -30.12 -14.38
N GLY A 63 -23.77 -30.47 -13.09
CA GLY A 63 -23.26 -29.62 -12.02
C GLY A 63 -21.74 -29.58 -11.93
N ILE A 64 -21.00 -30.38 -12.71
CA ILE A 64 -19.53 -30.36 -12.71
C ILE A 64 -19.04 -29.60 -13.93
N VAL A 65 -18.31 -28.52 -13.68
CA VAL A 65 -17.54 -27.81 -14.69
C VAL A 65 -16.07 -28.00 -14.37
N LYS A 66 -15.32 -28.64 -15.26
CA LYS A 66 -13.88 -28.90 -15.09
C LYS A 66 -13.05 -27.81 -15.75
N ASN A 67 -11.83 -27.61 -15.27
CA ASN A 67 -10.87 -26.64 -15.79
C ASN A 67 -11.49 -25.24 -15.85
N VAL A 68 -12.13 -24.81 -14.75
CA VAL A 68 -12.73 -23.47 -14.70
C VAL A 68 -11.69 -22.38 -14.75
N ASN A 69 -10.49 -22.66 -14.26
CA ASN A 69 -9.29 -21.83 -14.30
C ASN A 69 -8.05 -22.76 -14.20
N GLU A 70 -6.84 -22.29 -14.47
CA GLU A 70 -5.61 -22.96 -14.02
C GLU A 70 -5.32 -22.53 -12.57
N LYS A 71 -5.36 -23.47 -11.63
CA LYS A 71 -5.28 -23.24 -10.18
C LYS A 71 -6.32 -22.22 -9.71
N VAL A 72 -7.59 -22.65 -9.67
CA VAL A 72 -8.71 -21.85 -9.19
C VAL A 72 -8.50 -21.44 -7.72
N THR A 73 -8.71 -20.16 -7.43
CA THR A 73 -8.47 -19.55 -6.11
C THR A 73 -9.73 -18.89 -5.56
N CYS A 74 -10.59 -18.35 -6.43
CA CYS A 74 -11.75 -17.57 -6.03
C CYS A 74 -13.06 -18.16 -6.54
N LEU A 75 -14.10 -18.05 -5.70
CA LEU A 75 -15.48 -18.35 -6.04
C LEU A 75 -16.38 -17.30 -5.41
N GLU A 76 -17.07 -16.52 -6.24
CA GLU A 76 -17.99 -15.48 -5.80
C GLU A 76 -19.34 -15.60 -6.49
N ARG A 77 -20.38 -15.05 -5.87
CA ARG A 77 -21.63 -14.82 -6.61
C ARG A 77 -21.44 -13.63 -7.52
N GLY A 78 -22.03 -13.66 -8.71
CA GLY A 78 -22.15 -12.45 -9.53
C GLY A 78 -23.00 -11.38 -8.84
N ASN A 79 -23.90 -11.77 -7.93
CA ASN A 79 -24.88 -10.89 -7.29
C ASN A 79 -25.72 -10.15 -8.34
N ASP A 80 -26.13 -10.83 -9.41
CA ASP A 80 -27.17 -10.34 -10.31
C ASP A 80 -28.55 -10.46 -9.64
N GLN A 81 -29.50 -9.61 -10.02
CA GLN A 81 -30.87 -9.61 -9.46
C GLN A 81 -31.55 -11.00 -9.51
N PRO A 82 -31.48 -11.77 -10.63
CA PRO A 82 -31.98 -13.14 -10.67
C PRO A 82 -31.15 -14.18 -9.91
N SER A 83 -29.96 -13.80 -9.45
CA SER A 83 -28.95 -14.64 -8.83
C SER A 83 -28.59 -15.86 -9.67
N ASN A 84 -28.38 -15.68 -10.98
CA ASN A 84 -28.01 -16.76 -11.89
C ASN A 84 -26.50 -16.86 -12.12
N LEU A 85 -25.73 -15.83 -11.76
CA LEU A 85 -24.31 -15.75 -12.05
C LEU A 85 -23.46 -16.19 -10.85
N VAL A 86 -22.46 -17.00 -11.15
CA VAL A 86 -21.35 -17.34 -10.26
C VAL A 86 -20.06 -17.01 -11.01
N THR A 87 -19.06 -16.51 -10.30
CA THR A 87 -17.79 -16.07 -10.87
C THR A 87 -16.65 -16.86 -10.25
N THR A 88 -15.71 -17.34 -11.07
CA THR A 88 -14.46 -17.93 -10.61
C THR A 88 -13.28 -17.10 -11.08
N ALA A 89 -12.18 -17.15 -10.33
CA ALA A 89 -10.90 -16.65 -10.77
C ALA A 89 -9.77 -17.59 -10.34
N GLY A 90 -8.64 -17.51 -11.02
CA GLY A 90 -7.48 -18.36 -10.72
C GLY A 90 -6.15 -17.74 -11.08
N ARG A 91 -5.10 -18.53 -10.89
CA ARG A 91 -3.72 -18.07 -11.11
C ARG A 91 -3.36 -17.91 -12.59
N ASP A 92 -4.20 -18.37 -13.50
CA ASP A 92 -4.14 -18.04 -14.93
C ASP A 92 -4.40 -16.56 -15.25
N GLY A 93 -4.94 -15.79 -14.30
CA GLY A 93 -5.35 -14.40 -14.51
C GLY A 93 -6.71 -14.25 -15.20
N LEU A 94 -7.50 -15.32 -15.27
CA LEU A 94 -8.83 -15.31 -15.88
C LEU A 94 -9.91 -15.17 -14.81
N ILE A 95 -10.89 -14.30 -15.06
CA ILE A 95 -12.13 -14.21 -14.29
C ILE A 95 -13.26 -14.73 -15.19
N ASN A 96 -13.86 -15.85 -14.82
CA ASN A 96 -14.89 -16.53 -15.61
C ASN A 96 -16.25 -16.38 -14.95
N LEU A 97 -17.24 -15.90 -15.72
CA LEU A 97 -18.62 -15.76 -15.27
C LEU A 97 -19.44 -16.93 -15.82
N TRP A 98 -20.14 -17.62 -14.92
CA TRP A 98 -20.91 -18.82 -15.17
C TRP A 98 -22.39 -18.55 -14.93
N ASP A 99 -23.23 -18.76 -15.93
CA ASP A 99 -24.68 -18.71 -15.77
C ASP A 99 -25.22 -20.11 -15.47
N LYS A 100 -25.86 -20.28 -14.31
CA LYS A 100 -26.44 -21.56 -13.87
C LYS A 100 -27.45 -22.15 -14.86
N ARG A 101 -28.08 -21.31 -15.68
CA ARG A 101 -29.05 -21.72 -16.72
C ARG A 101 -28.37 -22.30 -17.96
N SER A 102 -27.08 -22.03 -18.14
CA SER A 102 -26.26 -22.48 -19.26
C SER A 102 -25.03 -23.27 -18.76
N PRO A 103 -25.24 -24.47 -18.19
CA PRO A 103 -24.16 -25.22 -17.55
C PRO A 103 -23.06 -25.60 -18.54
N GLY A 104 -21.81 -25.62 -18.06
CA GLY A 104 -20.66 -26.13 -18.80
C GLY A 104 -19.92 -25.13 -19.69
N LYS A 105 -20.38 -23.87 -19.79
CA LYS A 105 -19.66 -22.82 -20.52
C LYS A 105 -19.74 -21.47 -19.81
N ALA A 106 -18.61 -20.78 -19.71
CA ALA A 106 -18.57 -19.40 -19.23
C ALA A 106 -19.33 -18.48 -20.21
N VAL A 107 -20.21 -17.64 -19.67
CA VAL A 107 -20.99 -16.66 -20.46
C VAL A 107 -20.21 -15.37 -20.71
N ALA A 108 -19.22 -15.09 -19.87
CA ALA A 108 -18.25 -14.02 -20.07
C ALA A 108 -16.91 -14.40 -19.42
N GLN A 109 -15.83 -13.81 -19.93
CA GLN A 109 -14.48 -13.98 -19.42
C GLN A 109 -13.78 -12.63 -19.44
N ILE A 110 -13.04 -12.33 -18.38
CA ILE A 110 -12.21 -11.14 -18.24
C ILE A 110 -10.76 -11.61 -18.06
N GLN A 111 -9.84 -11.04 -18.82
CA GLN A 111 -8.42 -11.25 -18.66
C GLN A 111 -7.85 -10.14 -17.79
N SER A 112 -7.31 -10.50 -16.63
CA SER A 112 -6.58 -9.56 -15.78
C SER A 112 -5.24 -9.17 -16.43
N PRO A 113 -4.78 -7.90 -16.29
CA PRO A 113 -3.45 -7.48 -16.70
C PRO A 113 -2.32 -8.34 -16.09
N GLN A 114 -2.53 -8.83 -14.87
CA GLN A 114 -1.62 -9.74 -14.19
C GLN A 114 -2.28 -11.08 -13.86
N LYS A 115 -1.45 -12.13 -13.90
CA LYS A 115 -1.79 -13.47 -13.43
C LYS A 115 -1.84 -13.52 -11.90
N LEU A 116 -2.08 -14.71 -11.34
CA LEU A 116 -2.07 -14.95 -9.89
C LEU A 116 -3.17 -14.20 -9.12
N ILE A 117 -4.42 -14.25 -9.61
CA ILE A 117 -5.54 -13.70 -8.85
C ILE A 117 -5.71 -14.51 -7.54
N SER A 118 -5.71 -13.83 -6.41
CA SER A 118 -5.84 -14.42 -5.06
C SER A 118 -7.15 -14.08 -4.36
N SER A 119 -7.74 -12.93 -4.68
CA SER A 119 -9.00 -12.46 -4.10
C SER A 119 -9.90 -11.86 -5.18
N LEU A 120 -11.21 -11.95 -4.97
CA LEU A 120 -12.22 -11.52 -5.92
C LEU A 120 -13.45 -11.02 -5.17
N VAL A 121 -14.07 -9.95 -5.66
CA VAL A 121 -15.40 -9.53 -5.25
C VAL A 121 -16.20 -9.07 -6.46
N CYS A 122 -17.49 -9.38 -6.49
CA CYS A 122 -18.38 -9.06 -7.62
C CYS A 122 -19.70 -8.44 -7.15
N ASN A 123 -20.19 -7.49 -7.92
CA ASN A 123 -21.54 -6.93 -7.79
C ASN A 123 -22.09 -6.56 -9.18
N SER A 124 -22.77 -7.51 -9.82
CA SER A 124 -23.37 -7.31 -11.15
C SER A 124 -24.49 -6.28 -11.17
N GLU A 125 -25.15 -5.97 -10.04
CA GLU A 125 -26.14 -4.87 -9.98
C GLU A 125 -25.49 -3.51 -10.28
N THR A 126 -24.27 -3.30 -9.79
CA THR A 126 -23.49 -2.10 -10.06
C THR A 126 -22.48 -2.30 -11.21
N SER A 127 -22.53 -3.45 -11.90
CA SER A 127 -21.56 -3.84 -12.92
C SER A 127 -20.11 -3.80 -12.43
N PHE A 128 -19.86 -4.15 -11.18
CA PHE A 128 -18.57 -4.05 -10.53
C PHE A 128 -17.91 -5.42 -10.36
N ILE A 129 -16.63 -5.52 -10.72
CA ILE A 129 -15.78 -6.67 -10.41
C ILE A 129 -14.43 -6.12 -9.95
N ALA A 130 -13.89 -6.63 -8.84
CA ALA A 130 -12.53 -6.31 -8.41
C ALA A 130 -11.75 -7.59 -8.09
N ALA A 131 -10.47 -7.62 -8.45
CA ALA A 131 -9.56 -8.73 -8.21
C ALA A 131 -8.24 -8.25 -7.63
N GLY A 132 -7.75 -8.94 -6.61
CA GLY A 132 -6.45 -8.70 -5.98
C GLY A 132 -5.44 -9.77 -6.42
N ILE A 133 -4.17 -9.38 -6.48
CA ILE A 133 -3.10 -10.21 -7.03
C ILE A 133 -2.15 -10.72 -5.93
N GLU A 134 -1.78 -12.00 -6.03
CA GLU A 134 -0.73 -12.65 -5.22
C GLU A 134 0.66 -12.17 -5.66
N ASN A 135 1.55 -11.96 -4.70
CA ASN A 135 2.95 -11.63 -5.00
C ASN A 135 3.69 -12.91 -5.46
N PRO A 136 4.20 -12.98 -6.72
CA PRO A 136 4.75 -14.22 -7.26
C PRO A 136 6.06 -14.73 -6.61
N GLU A 137 6.92 -13.85 -6.09
CA GLU A 137 8.36 -14.17 -5.95
C GLU A 137 9.14 -13.34 -4.88
N ASP A 138 8.56 -13.00 -3.72
CA ASP A 138 9.24 -12.15 -2.69
C ASP A 138 9.96 -10.92 -3.30
N GLY A 139 9.46 -10.46 -4.44
CA GLY A 139 10.12 -9.54 -5.34
C GLY A 139 9.56 -8.13 -5.14
N PRO A 140 10.22 -7.09 -5.67
CA PRO A 140 9.84 -5.69 -5.45
C PRO A 140 8.57 -5.27 -6.21
N ARG A 141 7.81 -6.20 -6.77
CA ARG A 141 6.56 -5.88 -7.48
C ARG A 141 5.44 -5.80 -6.45
N GLY A 142 4.71 -4.68 -6.44
CA GLY A 142 3.48 -4.55 -5.66
C GLY A 142 2.43 -5.58 -6.08
N SER A 143 1.44 -5.75 -5.22
CA SER A 143 0.32 -6.67 -5.39
C SER A 143 -0.94 -5.85 -5.71
N PRO A 144 -1.22 -5.59 -7.01
CA PRO A 144 -2.25 -4.65 -7.38
C PRO A 144 -3.67 -5.16 -7.10
N VAL A 145 -4.60 -4.20 -6.98
CA VAL A 145 -6.05 -4.43 -7.05
C VAL A 145 -6.57 -3.81 -8.34
N TYR A 146 -7.17 -4.63 -9.19
CA TYR A 146 -7.79 -4.21 -10.44
C TYR A 146 -9.30 -4.18 -10.31
N ILE A 147 -9.94 -3.17 -10.88
CA ILE A 147 -11.41 -3.03 -10.87
C ILE A 147 -11.90 -2.87 -12.31
N TRP A 148 -12.95 -3.61 -12.67
CA TRP A 148 -13.61 -3.55 -13.97
C TRP A 148 -15.07 -3.12 -13.86
N ASP A 149 -15.52 -2.44 -14.90
CA ASP A 149 -16.94 -2.37 -15.23
C ASP A 149 -17.31 -3.60 -16.09
N GLN A 150 -18.18 -4.46 -15.57
CA GLN A 150 -18.62 -5.69 -16.24
C GLN A 150 -19.24 -5.42 -17.63
N ARG A 151 -19.76 -4.22 -17.87
CA ARG A 151 -20.33 -3.81 -19.17
C ARG A 151 -19.25 -3.54 -20.22
N ASN A 152 -18.03 -3.20 -19.78
CA ASN A 152 -16.89 -2.95 -20.65
C ASN A 152 -15.61 -3.60 -20.10
N PRO A 153 -15.52 -4.94 -20.15
CA PRO A 153 -14.51 -5.70 -19.43
C PRO A 153 -13.15 -5.77 -20.13
N GLN A 154 -12.91 -4.98 -21.19
CA GLN A 154 -11.69 -5.08 -21.99
C GLN A 154 -10.43 -4.58 -21.27
N ALA A 155 -10.59 -3.64 -20.35
CA ALA A 155 -9.52 -3.11 -19.51
C ALA A 155 -10.08 -2.75 -18.12
N PRO A 156 -9.25 -2.77 -17.06
CA PRO A 156 -9.66 -2.23 -15.78
C PRO A 156 -10.06 -0.76 -15.92
N VAL A 157 -11.10 -0.36 -15.18
CA VAL A 157 -11.46 1.05 -14.99
C VAL A 157 -10.66 1.68 -13.86
N ARG A 158 -10.05 0.88 -12.99
CA ARG A 158 -9.10 1.29 -11.93
C ARG A 158 -8.01 0.26 -11.73
N GLU A 159 -6.85 0.76 -11.36
CA GLU A 159 -5.67 -0.02 -10.99
C GLU A 159 -5.10 0.61 -9.73
N TYR A 160 -5.13 -0.11 -8.62
CA TYR A 160 -4.49 0.32 -7.37
C TYR A 160 -3.21 -0.51 -7.22
N VAL A 161 -2.09 0.04 -7.63
CA VAL A 161 -0.84 -0.70 -7.86
C VAL A 161 0.17 -0.55 -6.72
N ASP A 162 0.06 0.53 -5.93
CA ASP A 162 1.04 0.89 -4.90
C ASP A 162 0.51 0.70 -3.46
N SER A 163 -0.77 0.34 -3.32
CA SER A 163 -1.43 0.18 -2.02
C SER A 163 -1.00 -1.06 -1.23
N HIS A 164 -0.53 -2.10 -1.91
CA HIS A 164 -0.08 -3.34 -1.28
C HIS A 164 1.25 -3.82 -1.82
N THR A 165 2.13 -4.24 -0.91
CA THR A 165 3.47 -4.75 -1.26
C THR A 165 3.53 -6.27 -1.29
N ASP A 166 2.46 -6.95 -0.86
CA ASP A 166 2.38 -8.40 -0.81
C ASP A 166 0.93 -8.90 -1.07
N THR A 167 0.75 -10.21 -1.16
CA THR A 167 -0.47 -10.91 -1.59
C THR A 167 -1.76 -10.33 -1.02
N VAL A 168 -2.67 -9.90 -1.90
CA VAL A 168 -4.01 -9.45 -1.50
C VAL A 168 -4.87 -10.65 -1.11
N THR A 169 -5.18 -10.79 0.18
CA THR A 169 -5.85 -11.96 0.76
C THR A 169 -7.37 -11.87 0.74
N ASP A 170 -7.94 -10.67 0.90
CA ASP A 170 -9.39 -10.45 0.87
C ASP A 170 -9.76 -9.15 0.14
N LEU A 171 -10.90 -9.18 -0.54
CA LEU A 171 -11.60 -8.01 -1.07
C LEU A 171 -13.05 -8.04 -0.60
N GLN A 172 -13.55 -6.91 -0.10
CA GLN A 172 -14.95 -6.82 0.34
C GLN A 172 -15.55 -5.44 0.06
N ILE A 173 -16.70 -5.41 -0.61
CA ILE A 173 -17.52 -4.19 -0.73
C ILE A 173 -18.22 -3.94 0.61
N HIS A 174 -18.17 -2.71 1.11
CA HIS A 174 -18.80 -2.36 2.37
C HIS A 174 -20.33 -2.56 2.30
N PRO A 175 -20.93 -3.25 3.30
CA PRO A 175 -22.32 -3.71 3.24
C PRO A 175 -23.36 -2.58 3.17
N SER A 176 -23.08 -1.42 3.78
CA SER A 176 -24.01 -0.27 3.84
C SER A 176 -23.54 0.96 3.07
N LEU A 177 -22.31 0.93 2.54
CA LEU A 177 -21.63 2.05 1.87
C LEU A 177 -20.98 1.48 0.61
N PRO A 178 -21.78 1.08 -0.40
CA PRO A 178 -21.32 0.20 -1.45
C PRO A 178 -20.31 0.84 -2.41
N ASN A 179 -19.92 2.10 -2.20
CA ASN A 179 -18.80 2.77 -2.86
C ASN A 179 -17.44 2.52 -2.18
N LEU A 180 -17.44 1.89 -1.00
CA LEU A 180 -16.21 1.53 -0.29
C LEU A 180 -15.81 0.09 -0.59
N LEU A 181 -14.54 -0.10 -0.95
CA LEU A 181 -13.89 -1.39 -1.16
C LEU A 181 -12.79 -1.57 -0.11
N LEU A 182 -12.87 -2.63 0.68
CA LEU A 182 -11.78 -3.09 1.53
C LEU A 182 -10.88 -4.03 0.73
N SER A 183 -9.56 -3.83 0.82
CA SER A 183 -8.53 -4.81 0.45
C SER A 183 -7.63 -5.10 1.65
N ALA A 184 -7.24 -6.36 1.81
CA ALA A 184 -6.32 -6.77 2.87
C ALA A 184 -5.17 -7.58 2.28
N SER A 185 -4.00 -7.51 2.91
CA SER A 185 -2.79 -8.17 2.39
C SER A 185 -1.91 -8.77 3.49
N THR A 186 -1.09 -9.74 3.08
CA THR A 186 0.00 -10.28 3.89
C THR A 186 1.09 -9.26 4.23
N ASP A 187 1.09 -8.06 3.63
CA ASP A 187 1.92 -6.93 4.05
C ASP A 187 1.51 -6.32 5.42
N GLY A 188 0.40 -6.80 5.97
CA GLY A 188 -0.14 -6.37 7.26
C GLY A 188 -0.98 -5.09 7.20
N LEU A 189 -1.37 -4.65 6.01
CA LEU A 189 -2.26 -3.52 5.77
C LEU A 189 -3.65 -3.96 5.33
N ILE A 190 -4.65 -3.22 5.79
CA ILE A 190 -5.99 -3.19 5.20
C ILE A 190 -6.19 -1.78 4.67
N ASN A 191 -6.48 -1.67 3.38
CA ASN A 191 -6.84 -0.41 2.76
C ASN A 191 -8.34 -0.39 2.49
N VAL A 192 -8.97 0.75 2.74
CA VAL A 192 -10.35 1.02 2.34
C VAL A 192 -10.30 2.08 1.27
N PHE A 193 -10.95 1.85 0.13
CA PHE A 193 -11.01 2.78 -1.00
C PHE A 193 -12.43 3.25 -1.27
N ASP A 194 -12.64 4.54 -1.50
CA ASP A 194 -13.79 5.04 -2.23
C ASP A 194 -13.53 4.88 -3.74
N PHE A 195 -13.99 3.77 -4.30
CA PHE A 195 -13.77 3.46 -5.72
C PHE A 195 -14.62 4.31 -6.68
N THR A 196 -15.23 5.39 -6.20
CA THR A 196 -15.78 6.43 -7.08
C THR A 196 -14.72 7.44 -7.54
N GLN A 197 -13.59 7.57 -6.83
CA GLN A 197 -12.50 8.52 -7.15
C GLN A 197 -11.51 7.95 -8.15
N ALA A 198 -11.16 8.66 -9.23
CA ALA A 198 -10.42 8.10 -10.37
C ALA A 198 -9.03 7.54 -9.99
N ASP A 199 -8.28 8.31 -9.21
CA ASP A 199 -6.88 8.04 -8.87
C ASP A 199 -6.78 7.29 -7.55
N GLU A 200 -5.75 6.44 -7.42
CA GLU A 200 -5.54 5.57 -6.24
C GLU A 200 -5.41 6.37 -4.95
N ASP A 201 -4.62 7.44 -4.96
CA ASP A 201 -4.38 8.31 -3.80
C ASP A 201 -5.67 8.97 -3.30
N ASP A 202 -6.51 9.46 -4.22
CA ASP A 202 -7.81 10.07 -3.89
C ASP A 202 -8.83 9.01 -3.46
N ALA A 203 -8.72 7.81 -4.01
CA ALA A 203 -9.58 6.69 -3.64
C ALA A 203 -9.24 6.18 -2.24
N LEU A 204 -7.99 6.27 -1.76
CA LEU A 204 -7.55 5.73 -0.48
C LEU A 204 -8.23 6.45 0.70
N TYR A 205 -9.29 5.84 1.21
CA TYR A 205 -10.13 6.36 2.28
C TYR A 205 -9.51 6.15 3.66
N GLN A 206 -8.94 4.97 3.91
CA GLN A 206 -8.37 4.62 5.21
C GLN A 206 -7.31 3.52 5.07
N VAL A 207 -6.21 3.67 5.81
CA VAL A 207 -5.19 2.63 5.98
C VAL A 207 -5.22 2.12 7.41
N VAL A 208 -5.40 0.81 7.58
CA VAL A 208 -5.32 0.12 8.87
C VAL A 208 -4.06 -0.75 8.86
N ASN A 209 -3.20 -0.58 9.86
CA ASN A 209 -2.02 -1.41 10.05
C ASN A 209 -2.29 -2.46 11.14
N HIS A 210 -2.38 -3.72 10.73
CA HIS A 210 -2.61 -4.87 11.60
C HIS A 210 -1.36 -5.35 12.34
N ARG A 211 -0.16 -4.99 11.84
CA ARG A 211 1.17 -5.35 12.37
C ARG A 211 1.49 -6.85 12.31
N SER A 212 0.69 -7.61 11.57
CA SER A 212 0.92 -9.01 11.22
C SER A 212 0.33 -9.28 9.85
N ALA A 213 0.87 -10.23 9.11
CA ALA A 213 0.38 -10.62 7.80
C ALA A 213 -1.09 -11.04 7.89
N ILE A 214 -1.97 -10.46 7.08
CA ILE A 214 -3.42 -10.66 7.23
C ILE A 214 -3.85 -11.89 6.45
N ALA A 215 -4.40 -12.88 7.16
CA ALA A 215 -5.03 -14.05 6.57
C ALA A 215 -6.46 -13.75 6.10
N ARG A 216 -7.23 -13.00 6.90
CA ARG A 216 -8.59 -12.55 6.55
C ARG A 216 -8.93 -11.19 7.14
N ALA A 217 -9.74 -10.42 6.44
CA ALA A 217 -10.32 -9.18 6.97
C ALA A 217 -11.72 -8.94 6.42
N GLY A 218 -12.42 -8.00 7.04
CA GLY A 218 -13.73 -7.61 6.55
C GLY A 218 -14.47 -6.66 7.46
N PHE A 219 -15.70 -6.35 7.09
CA PHE A 219 -16.58 -5.48 7.88
C PHE A 219 -17.43 -6.27 8.87
N MET A 220 -17.51 -5.76 10.09
CA MET A 220 -18.54 -6.10 11.05
C MET A 220 -19.87 -5.48 10.61
N PHE A 221 -20.96 -6.22 10.72
CA PHE A 221 -22.31 -5.77 10.37
C PHE A 221 -23.28 -6.11 11.53
N PRO A 222 -24.31 -5.29 11.82
CA PRO A 222 -24.74 -4.06 11.14
C PRO A 222 -23.93 -2.81 11.49
N THR A 223 -22.86 -2.94 12.28
CA THR A 223 -21.91 -1.84 12.50
C THR A 223 -21.11 -1.55 11.22
N THR A 224 -20.09 -0.71 11.33
CA THR A 224 -19.16 -0.40 10.23
C THR A 224 -17.72 -0.70 10.62
N ASP A 225 -17.51 -1.39 11.74
CA ASP A 225 -16.15 -1.69 12.22
C ASP A 225 -15.47 -2.70 11.29
N ILE A 226 -14.14 -2.75 11.34
CA ILE A 226 -13.33 -3.68 10.55
C ILE A 226 -12.75 -4.72 11.50
N TYR A 227 -12.82 -6.00 11.13
CA TYR A 227 -12.07 -7.07 11.78
C TYR A 227 -10.85 -7.44 10.93
N ALA A 228 -9.76 -7.84 11.57
CA ALA A 228 -8.57 -8.38 10.94
C ALA A 228 -8.11 -9.64 11.69
N MET A 229 -7.81 -10.68 10.93
CA MET A 229 -7.25 -11.95 11.38
C MET A 229 -5.88 -12.15 10.74
N GLY A 230 -4.84 -12.29 11.55
CA GLY A 230 -3.49 -12.57 11.07
C GLY A 230 -3.26 -14.03 10.70
N THR A 231 -2.20 -14.30 9.93
CA THR A 231 -1.70 -15.66 9.62
C THR A 231 -1.10 -16.36 10.84
N ASP A 232 -0.89 -15.62 11.92
CA ASP A 232 -0.41 -16.06 13.24
C ASP A 232 -1.54 -16.16 14.27
N GLU A 233 -2.79 -16.29 13.81
CA GLU A 233 -4.01 -16.38 14.62
C GLU A 233 -4.26 -15.16 15.51
N THR A 234 -3.68 -14.01 15.16
CA THR A 234 -4.02 -12.74 15.81
C THR A 234 -5.40 -12.23 15.39
N LEU A 235 -6.11 -11.56 16.31
CA LEU A 235 -7.39 -10.92 16.04
C LEU A 235 -7.37 -9.46 16.48
N SER A 236 -7.87 -8.55 15.64
CA SER A 236 -8.02 -7.14 16.00
C SER A 236 -9.28 -6.52 15.39
N PHE A 237 -9.80 -5.48 16.05
CA PHE A 237 -10.92 -4.69 15.57
C PHE A 237 -10.54 -3.20 15.47
N TYR A 238 -11.03 -2.57 14.41
CA TYR A 238 -10.77 -1.18 14.06
C TYR A 238 -12.10 -0.49 13.75
N ALA A 239 -12.20 0.81 13.97
CA ALA A 239 -13.33 1.56 13.45
C ALA A 239 -13.08 1.91 11.98
N LEU A 240 -14.14 1.87 11.17
CA LEU A 240 -14.16 2.61 9.91
C LEU A 240 -14.22 4.10 10.26
N GLN A 241 -13.25 4.85 9.75
CA GLN A 241 -13.12 6.28 10.01
C GLN A 241 -14.38 7.03 9.58
N SER A 242 -14.82 7.97 10.41
CA SER A 242 -15.87 8.92 10.12
C SER A 242 -15.40 9.97 9.11
N GLN A 243 -16.28 10.39 8.21
CA GLN A 243 -16.05 11.59 7.40
C GLN A 243 -16.11 12.89 8.22
N ASP A 244 -16.68 12.82 9.44
CA ASP A 244 -16.65 13.92 10.41
C ASP A 244 -15.32 13.91 11.16
N GLU A 245 -14.38 14.73 10.69
CA GLU A 245 -13.02 14.85 11.22
C GLU A 245 -12.95 15.34 12.68
N GLU A 246 -14.03 15.93 13.21
CA GLU A 246 -14.10 16.35 14.62
C GLU A 246 -14.39 15.18 15.56
N LYS A 247 -14.79 14.02 15.02
CA LYS A 247 -15.12 12.83 15.81
C LYS A 247 -13.84 12.07 16.15
N GLU A 248 -13.54 11.99 17.44
CA GLU A 248 -12.42 11.16 17.91
C GLU A 248 -12.70 9.69 17.59
N GLU A 249 -11.83 9.10 16.79
CA GLU A 249 -11.94 7.69 16.42
C GLU A 249 -11.48 6.80 17.56
N PRO A 250 -12.20 5.70 17.83
CA PRO A 250 -11.82 4.82 18.90
C PRO A 250 -10.50 4.11 18.60
N LYS A 251 -9.66 4.00 19.63
CA LYS A 251 -8.39 3.27 19.54
C LYS A 251 -8.64 1.82 19.12
N PRO A 252 -7.88 1.29 18.15
CA PRO A 252 -7.96 -0.11 17.77
C PRO A 252 -7.86 -1.05 18.96
N LYS A 253 -8.62 -2.13 18.93
CA LYS A 253 -8.60 -3.17 19.95
C LYS A 253 -7.94 -4.42 19.38
N ALA A 254 -6.69 -4.66 19.80
CA ALA A 254 -5.96 -5.89 19.48
C ALA A 254 -6.16 -6.93 20.59
N TYR A 255 -6.51 -8.16 20.20
CA TYR A 255 -6.61 -9.33 21.08
C TYR A 255 -5.31 -10.16 21.09
N GLY A 256 -4.41 -9.87 20.14
CA GLY A 256 -3.19 -10.66 19.93
C GLY A 256 -3.53 -12.07 19.45
N ASP A 257 -2.58 -12.99 19.61
CA ASP A 257 -2.77 -14.41 19.34
C ASP A 257 -3.89 -14.98 20.22
N THR A 258 -4.92 -15.53 19.58
CA THR A 258 -6.13 -16.00 20.23
C THR A 258 -6.12 -17.49 20.59
N ARG A 259 -5.08 -18.24 20.22
CA ARG A 259 -5.02 -19.71 20.37
C ARG A 259 -5.15 -20.17 21.81
N GLU A 260 -4.39 -19.58 22.73
CA GLU A 260 -4.47 -19.92 24.15
C GLU A 260 -5.85 -19.56 24.73
N GLN A 261 -6.34 -18.36 24.40
CA GLN A 261 -7.58 -17.79 24.93
C GLN A 261 -8.82 -18.59 24.51
N LEU A 262 -8.85 -19.06 23.26
CA LEU A 262 -9.94 -19.81 22.67
C LEU A 262 -9.71 -21.33 22.66
N GLY A 263 -8.52 -21.78 23.10
CA GLY A 263 -8.12 -23.18 23.07
C GLY A 263 -8.14 -23.82 21.68
N CYS A 264 -7.89 -23.02 20.63
CA CYS A 264 -7.86 -23.43 19.23
C CYS A 264 -6.43 -23.52 18.70
N GLU A 265 -6.28 -24.03 17.47
CA GLU A 265 -4.98 -24.11 16.77
C GLU A 265 -4.94 -23.21 15.53
N TYR A 266 -6.09 -22.93 14.92
CA TYR A 266 -6.19 -22.00 13.79
C TYR A 266 -7.53 -21.24 13.76
N LEU A 267 -7.53 -20.07 13.11
CA LEU A 267 -8.73 -19.28 12.81
C LEU A 267 -9.16 -19.54 11.36
N ALA A 268 -10.40 -19.97 11.14
CA ALA A 268 -10.90 -20.28 9.80
C ALA A 268 -11.53 -19.05 9.12
N LYS A 269 -12.42 -18.32 9.83
CA LYS A 269 -13.23 -17.23 9.25
C LYS A 269 -14.03 -16.47 10.33
N MET A 270 -14.32 -15.19 10.08
CA MET A 270 -15.44 -14.49 10.70
C MET A 270 -16.75 -14.85 9.98
N HIS A 271 -17.60 -15.62 10.63
CA HIS A 271 -18.76 -16.27 10.03
C HIS A 271 -20.08 -15.69 10.53
N TRP A 272 -21.00 -15.41 9.61
CA TRP A 272 -22.31 -14.86 9.94
C TRP A 272 -23.40 -15.93 9.91
N VAL A 273 -24.23 -15.94 10.95
CA VAL A 273 -25.45 -16.74 11.04
C VAL A 273 -26.62 -15.78 11.25
N GLY A 274 -27.25 -15.38 10.15
CA GLY A 274 -28.18 -14.25 10.17
C GLY A 274 -27.42 -12.95 10.44
N ASP A 275 -27.89 -12.18 11.40
CA ASP A 275 -27.28 -10.94 11.89
C ASP A 275 -26.21 -11.15 12.98
N LYS A 276 -25.92 -12.40 13.36
CA LYS A 276 -24.99 -12.75 14.44
C LYS A 276 -23.63 -13.18 13.91
N ALA A 277 -22.56 -12.56 14.41
CA ALA A 277 -21.18 -12.94 14.07
C ALA A 277 -20.69 -14.06 14.97
N TYR A 278 -19.90 -14.94 14.37
CA TYR A 278 -19.19 -16.01 15.04
C TYR A 278 -17.76 -16.08 14.53
N LEU A 279 -16.80 -16.16 15.45
CA LEU A 279 -15.43 -16.50 15.09
C LEU A 279 -15.33 -18.02 14.96
N ALA A 280 -15.03 -18.49 13.75
CA ALA A 280 -14.81 -19.90 13.46
C ALA A 280 -13.35 -20.28 13.70
N THR A 281 -13.13 -21.25 14.58
CA THR A 281 -11.80 -21.72 14.96
C THR A 281 -11.73 -23.24 14.83
N GLY A 282 -10.60 -23.79 14.41
CA GLY A 282 -10.41 -25.23 14.32
C GLY A 282 -9.26 -25.74 15.17
N LYS A 283 -9.26 -27.06 15.33
CA LYS A 283 -8.24 -27.79 16.06
C LYS A 283 -7.94 -29.13 15.39
N HIS A 284 -6.70 -29.32 14.96
CA HIS A 284 -6.21 -30.57 14.39
C HIS A 284 -6.23 -31.67 15.44
N SER A 285 -5.70 -31.38 16.64
CA SER A 285 -5.46 -32.41 17.67
C SER A 285 -6.72 -33.06 18.26
N SER A 286 -7.88 -32.39 18.19
CA SER A 286 -9.17 -32.95 18.60
C SER A 286 -10.20 -33.02 17.47
N SER A 287 -9.77 -32.70 16.25
CA SER A 287 -10.59 -32.77 15.05
C SER A 287 -11.93 -32.02 15.15
N ASP A 288 -11.94 -30.88 15.84
CA ASP A 288 -13.15 -30.08 16.05
C ASP A 288 -13.05 -28.69 15.44
N LEU A 289 -14.19 -28.25 14.93
CA LEU A 289 -14.44 -26.87 14.55
C LEU A 289 -15.39 -26.28 15.60
N THR A 290 -15.12 -25.05 16.01
CA THR A 290 -15.89 -24.33 17.02
C THR A 290 -16.26 -22.93 16.54
N LEU A 291 -17.51 -22.53 16.75
CA LEU A 291 -18.00 -21.18 16.53
C LEU A 291 -18.20 -20.47 17.87
N TYR A 292 -17.46 -19.38 18.08
CA TYR A 292 -17.59 -18.50 19.25
C TYR A 292 -18.42 -17.27 18.89
N PHE A 293 -19.53 -17.03 19.59
CA PHE A 293 -20.37 -15.86 19.33
C PHE A 293 -19.60 -14.57 19.62
N VAL A 294 -19.61 -13.64 18.67
CA VAL A 294 -18.91 -12.35 18.73
C VAL A 294 -19.96 -11.24 18.86
N HIS A 295 -19.85 -10.44 19.91
CA HIS A 295 -20.73 -9.30 20.15
C HIS A 295 -19.97 -8.18 20.86
N LYS A 296 -20.46 -6.94 20.75
CA LYS A 296 -19.89 -5.84 21.52
C LYS A 296 -20.18 -6.01 23.01
N ASN A 297 -19.17 -5.74 23.82
CA ASN A 297 -19.32 -5.61 25.27
C ASN A 297 -20.08 -4.32 25.58
N ALA A 298 -21.29 -4.44 26.13
CA ALA A 298 -22.12 -3.27 26.45
C ALA A 298 -21.49 -2.35 27.52
N GLN A 299 -20.62 -2.90 28.38
CA GLN A 299 -19.89 -2.15 29.40
C GLN A 299 -18.46 -1.80 28.97
N GLY A 300 -18.07 -2.21 27.76
CA GLY A 300 -16.73 -2.03 27.21
C GLY A 300 -16.59 -0.76 26.38
N GLY A 301 -15.41 -0.61 25.78
CA GLY A 301 -15.17 0.42 24.77
C GLY A 301 -15.91 0.13 23.45
N PRO A 302 -15.96 1.11 22.53
CA PRO A 302 -16.72 0.99 21.27
C PRO A 302 -16.25 -0.13 20.33
N LEU A 303 -14.98 -0.55 20.45
CA LEU A 303 -14.38 -1.67 19.70
C LEU A 303 -14.11 -2.89 20.60
N ASP A 304 -14.70 -2.93 21.81
CA ASP A 304 -14.53 -4.06 22.72
C ASP A 304 -15.51 -5.17 22.33
N TYR A 305 -15.02 -6.13 21.54
CA TYR A 305 -15.76 -7.31 21.13
C TYR A 305 -15.46 -8.49 22.06
N ILE A 306 -16.49 -9.22 22.46
CA ILE A 306 -16.35 -10.45 23.24
C ILE A 306 -16.57 -11.63 22.30
N CYS A 307 -15.52 -12.43 22.13
CA CYS A 307 -15.66 -13.81 21.66
C CYS A 307 -16.07 -14.64 22.89
N ASN A 308 -17.30 -15.17 22.93
CA ASN A 308 -17.85 -15.82 24.13
C ASN A 308 -17.46 -17.32 24.20
N PRO A 309 -16.46 -17.73 25.01
CA PRO A 309 -16.06 -19.13 25.14
C PRO A 309 -17.01 -19.96 26.00
N GLN A 310 -17.98 -19.35 26.69
CA GLN A 310 -18.88 -20.06 27.59
C GLN A 310 -20.04 -20.75 26.83
N GLN A 311 -20.42 -20.25 25.66
CA GLN A 311 -21.51 -20.82 24.85
C GLN A 311 -21.13 -21.08 23.39
N PRO A 312 -20.04 -21.82 23.10
CA PRO A 312 -19.64 -22.12 21.74
C PRO A 312 -20.61 -23.11 21.07
N ILE A 313 -20.64 -23.11 19.74
CA ILE A 313 -21.25 -24.17 18.93
C ILE A 313 -20.13 -25.04 18.38
N ARG A 314 -20.10 -26.31 18.78
CA ARG A 314 -19.05 -27.26 18.39
C ARG A 314 -19.52 -28.19 17.28
N PHE A 315 -18.62 -28.46 16.35
CA PHE A 315 -18.79 -29.37 15.20
C PHE A 315 -17.79 -30.51 15.40
N GLN A 316 -18.18 -31.50 16.21
CA GLN A 316 -17.28 -32.57 16.62
C GLN A 316 -16.93 -33.48 15.44
N GLY A 317 -15.65 -33.78 15.26
CA GLY A 317 -15.14 -34.60 14.16
C GLY A 317 -15.04 -33.87 12.81
N ALA A 318 -15.53 -32.63 12.73
CA ALA A 318 -15.55 -31.73 11.58
C ALA A 318 -14.95 -32.29 10.29
N HIS A 319 -13.68 -31.98 10.00
CA HIS A 319 -12.93 -32.48 8.85
C HIS A 319 -11.75 -33.36 9.31
N GLY A 320 -11.90 -34.05 10.44
CA GLY A 320 -10.80 -34.84 11.01
C GLY A 320 -9.63 -33.94 11.43
N GLU A 321 -8.42 -34.38 11.12
CA GLU A 321 -7.17 -33.64 11.38
C GLU A 321 -6.90 -32.54 10.33
N GLU A 322 -7.73 -32.45 9.28
CA GLU A 322 -7.56 -31.52 8.16
C GLU A 322 -8.14 -30.12 8.43
N ILE A 323 -7.68 -29.12 7.68
CA ILE A 323 -8.14 -27.73 7.83
C ILE A 323 -9.54 -27.55 7.24
N VAL A 324 -10.43 -26.92 8.01
CA VAL A 324 -11.70 -26.38 7.51
C VAL A 324 -11.42 -25.05 6.79
N ARG A 325 -11.65 -25.02 5.48
CA ARG A 325 -11.30 -23.89 4.60
C ARG A 325 -12.40 -22.84 4.48
N ASP A 326 -13.67 -23.26 4.47
CA ASP A 326 -14.79 -22.33 4.43
C ASP A 326 -16.08 -22.91 5.05
N LEU A 327 -16.99 -22.00 5.38
CA LEU A 327 -18.28 -22.27 5.97
C LEU A 327 -19.36 -21.36 5.38
N PHE A 328 -20.55 -21.92 5.23
CA PHE A 328 -21.77 -21.20 4.85
C PHE A 328 -22.94 -21.67 5.71
N THR A 329 -23.79 -20.77 6.21
CA THR A 329 -25.00 -21.15 6.96
C THR A 329 -26.25 -20.67 6.23
N ASP A 330 -27.14 -21.60 5.93
CA ASP A 330 -28.50 -21.30 5.51
C ASP A 330 -29.36 -21.09 6.76
N VAL A 331 -29.72 -19.82 7.00
CA VAL A 331 -30.53 -19.41 8.16
C VAL A 331 -31.96 -19.93 8.06
N SER A 332 -32.49 -20.10 6.84
CA SER A 332 -33.86 -20.58 6.61
C SER A 332 -34.03 -22.04 7.04
N THR A 333 -32.97 -22.85 6.89
CA THR A 333 -32.96 -24.25 7.29
C THR A 333 -32.16 -24.49 8.57
N LEU A 334 -31.49 -23.47 9.14
CA LEU A 334 -30.54 -23.59 10.25
C LEU A 334 -29.51 -24.69 10.01
N THR A 335 -29.02 -24.78 8.77
CA THR A 335 -28.02 -25.76 8.35
C THR A 335 -26.73 -25.05 7.99
N THR A 336 -25.64 -25.45 8.62
CA THR A 336 -24.29 -24.98 8.29
C THR A 336 -23.61 -26.02 7.40
N TYR A 337 -22.95 -25.56 6.35
CA TYR A 337 -22.15 -26.34 5.43
C TYR A 337 -20.68 -25.98 5.65
N THR A 338 -19.82 -26.99 5.77
CA THR A 338 -18.38 -26.83 5.94
C THR A 338 -17.64 -27.57 4.84
N CYS A 339 -16.51 -27.03 4.39
CA CYS A 339 -15.62 -27.68 3.44
C CYS A 339 -14.15 -27.58 3.90
N GLY A 340 -13.31 -28.53 3.49
CA GLY A 340 -11.94 -28.59 3.97
C GLY A 340 -10.97 -29.35 3.07
N GLU A 341 -9.75 -29.51 3.57
CA GLU A 341 -8.65 -30.24 2.92
C GLU A 341 -8.82 -31.76 2.89
N ASP A 342 -9.81 -32.30 3.57
CA ASP A 342 -10.18 -33.70 3.44
C ASP A 342 -10.97 -33.99 2.15
N GLY A 343 -11.35 -32.95 1.39
CA GLY A 343 -12.10 -33.09 0.14
C GLY A 343 -13.61 -33.31 0.32
N PHE A 344 -14.14 -33.12 1.53
CA PHE A 344 -15.56 -33.31 1.80
C PHE A 344 -16.29 -31.98 2.01
N VAL A 345 -17.57 -31.97 1.64
CA VAL A 345 -18.57 -31.04 2.21
C VAL A 345 -19.38 -31.78 3.25
N ARG A 346 -19.63 -31.14 4.40
CA ARG A 346 -20.51 -31.66 5.45
C ARG A 346 -21.62 -30.69 5.76
N SER A 347 -22.80 -31.23 6.06
CA SER A 347 -23.96 -30.46 6.52
C SER A 347 -24.22 -30.71 7.99
N TRP A 348 -24.55 -29.64 8.72
CA TRP A 348 -24.66 -29.63 10.16
C TRP A 348 -25.93 -28.90 10.58
N LYS A 349 -26.80 -29.59 11.33
CA LYS A 349 -27.97 -28.95 11.91
C LYS A 349 -27.57 -28.18 13.16
N MET A 350 -27.83 -26.88 13.14
CA MET A 350 -27.54 -25.99 14.26
C MET A 350 -28.53 -26.22 15.41
N PRO A 351 -28.09 -26.09 16.68
CA PRO A 351 -28.96 -26.24 17.83
C PRO A 351 -30.07 -25.18 17.82
N SER A 352 -31.33 -25.62 17.95
CA SER A 352 -32.49 -24.72 18.02
C SER A 352 -32.60 -24.11 19.42
N GLY A 353 -32.06 -22.91 19.64
CA GLY A 353 -32.15 -22.18 20.92
C GLY A 353 -32.34 -20.66 20.77
N SER A 354 -33.55 -20.18 21.12
CA SER A 354 -34.02 -18.79 21.29
C SER A 354 -34.00 -17.83 20.07
N THR A 355 -35.17 -17.69 19.44
CA THR A 355 -35.72 -16.51 18.72
C THR A 355 -35.38 -15.21 19.48
N MET A 356 -34.60 -14.23 19.00
CA MET A 356 -34.84 -13.26 17.90
C MET A 356 -36.18 -12.53 18.01
N GLU A 357 -36.28 -11.62 18.99
CA GLU A 357 -37.28 -10.54 19.02
C GLU A 357 -36.72 -9.33 18.26
N VAL A 358 -37.50 -8.84 17.29
CA VAL A 358 -37.20 -7.66 16.46
C VAL A 358 -38.14 -6.55 16.93
N ASP A 359 -37.60 -5.49 17.52
CA ASP A 359 -38.35 -4.25 17.79
C ASP A 359 -38.07 -3.26 16.64
N GLU A 360 -39.09 -3.02 15.82
CA GLU A 360 -39.15 -1.94 14.84
C GLU A 360 -39.62 -0.65 15.52
N GLU A 361 -38.88 0.45 15.38
CA GLU A 361 -39.51 1.78 15.32
C GLU A 361 -38.62 2.77 14.54
N ALA A 362 -39.09 3.13 13.34
CA ALA A 362 -38.51 4.15 12.47
C ALA A 362 -39.28 5.48 12.62
N ALA A 363 -38.55 6.60 12.70
CA ALA A 363 -39.12 7.94 12.63
C ALA A 363 -38.49 8.76 11.49
N GLU A 364 -39.33 9.19 10.53
CA GLU A 364 -38.95 10.07 9.43
C GLU A 364 -38.78 11.55 9.86
N PRO A 365 -37.87 12.33 9.24
CA PRO A 365 -37.85 13.78 9.40
C PRO A 365 -38.45 14.52 8.18
N LYS A 366 -39.24 15.58 8.46
CA LYS A 366 -39.84 16.48 7.46
C LYS A 366 -38.92 17.65 7.07
N SER A 367 -39.00 18.00 5.79
CA SER A 367 -38.33 19.09 5.06
C SER A 367 -38.55 20.52 5.60
N LYS A 368 -37.60 21.44 5.35
CA LYS A 368 -37.91 22.82 4.86
C LYS A 368 -36.72 23.62 4.29
N SER A 369 -36.94 24.02 3.03
CA SER A 369 -36.68 25.28 2.29
C SER A 369 -35.27 25.86 2.02
N LYS A 370 -35.08 26.09 0.71
CA LYS A 370 -34.07 26.89 -0.01
C LYS A 370 -34.18 28.38 0.36
N ASP A 371 -33.07 28.99 0.83
CA ASP A 371 -32.69 30.41 0.54
C ASP A 371 -31.37 30.89 1.20
N ARG A 372 -30.46 29.98 1.55
CA ARG A 372 -29.13 30.33 2.11
C ARG A 372 -27.96 29.83 1.24
N LYS A 373 -28.13 29.78 -0.09
CA LYS A 373 -27.21 29.08 -0.99
C LYS A 373 -26.03 29.92 -1.52
N GLU A 374 -26.06 31.24 -1.39
CA GLU A 374 -24.99 32.09 -1.96
C GLU A 374 -23.94 32.58 -0.95
N LYS A 375 -24.29 32.93 0.30
CA LYS A 375 -23.29 33.32 1.33
C LYS A 375 -22.53 32.15 1.98
N ARG A 376 -22.93 30.91 1.68
CA ARG A 376 -22.38 29.68 2.28
C ARG A 376 -21.32 28.99 1.41
N LYS A 377 -21.16 29.39 0.14
CA LYS A 377 -20.18 28.77 -0.77
C LYS A 377 -18.75 29.21 -0.46
N ASP A 378 -18.54 30.50 -0.19
CA ASP A 378 -17.19 31.01 0.09
C ASP A 378 -16.71 30.55 1.48
N LYS A 379 -17.58 30.58 2.50
CA LYS A 379 -17.27 30.07 3.85
C LYS A 379 -17.06 28.55 3.92
N LYS A 380 -17.66 27.76 3.01
CA LYS A 380 -17.52 26.29 2.97
C LYS A 380 -16.28 25.87 2.17
N LYS A 381 -15.78 26.73 1.28
CA LYS A 381 -14.52 26.52 0.55
C LYS A 381 -13.30 26.81 1.44
N ASP A 382 -13.37 27.88 2.27
CA ASP A 382 -12.34 28.15 3.28
C ASP A 382 -12.37 27.15 4.45
N LYS A 383 -13.56 26.67 4.87
CA LYS A 383 -13.67 25.63 5.92
C LYS A 383 -13.14 24.27 5.45
N ARG A 384 -13.43 23.87 4.19
CA ARG A 384 -12.90 22.63 3.59
C ARG A 384 -11.39 22.63 3.42
N LYS A 385 -10.80 23.75 2.96
CA LYS A 385 -9.33 23.90 2.91
C LYS A 385 -8.68 23.77 4.30
N GLY A 386 -9.32 24.31 5.34
CA GLY A 386 -8.84 24.19 6.72
C GLY A 386 -9.06 22.81 7.38
N GLU A 387 -10.04 22.03 6.90
CA GLU A 387 -10.32 20.64 7.33
C GLU A 387 -9.34 19.67 6.63
N GLU A 388 -9.17 19.77 5.31
CA GLU A 388 -8.20 19.00 4.52
C GLU A 388 -6.75 19.18 5.03
N GLY A 389 -6.32 20.43 5.31
CA GLY A 389 -4.98 20.70 5.88
C GLY A 389 -4.78 20.12 7.29
N ARG A 390 -5.85 20.04 8.09
CA ARG A 390 -5.79 19.47 9.46
C ARG A 390 -5.75 17.95 9.46
N SER A 391 -6.41 17.29 8.50
CA SER A 391 -6.31 15.85 8.26
C SER A 391 -4.90 15.46 7.78
N ALA A 392 -4.37 16.17 6.77
CA ALA A 392 -3.02 15.96 6.26
C ALA A 392 -1.95 16.15 7.35
N PHE A 393 -2.08 17.20 8.18
CA PHE A 393 -1.20 17.44 9.33
C PHE A 393 -1.14 16.23 10.26
N ASN A 394 -2.28 15.70 10.72
CA ASN A 394 -2.33 14.58 11.66
C ASN A 394 -1.74 13.27 11.08
N GLN A 395 -1.99 12.99 9.80
CA GLN A 395 -1.35 11.87 9.11
C GLN A 395 0.17 12.05 9.05
N GLY A 396 0.60 13.29 8.78
CA GLY A 396 2.01 13.68 8.82
C GLY A 396 2.64 13.45 10.19
N VAL A 397 1.97 13.83 11.28
CA VAL A 397 2.45 13.56 12.66
C VAL A 397 2.68 12.07 12.88
N ALA A 398 1.72 11.23 12.48
CA ALA A 398 1.82 9.78 12.67
C ALA A 398 2.99 9.18 11.86
N LYS A 399 3.14 9.57 10.59
CA LYS A 399 4.26 9.13 9.74
C LYS A 399 5.61 9.64 10.27
N GLY A 400 5.69 10.91 10.68
CA GLY A 400 6.88 11.49 11.30
C GLY A 400 7.30 10.80 12.60
N THR A 401 6.32 10.40 13.42
CA THR A 401 6.58 9.59 14.63
C THR A 401 7.22 8.25 14.29
N ARG A 402 6.74 7.56 13.24
CA ARG A 402 7.35 6.30 12.78
C ARG A 402 8.78 6.52 12.30
N LEU A 403 9.03 7.58 11.52
CA LEU A 403 10.36 7.91 11.02
C LEU A 403 11.34 8.23 12.16
N LEU A 404 10.91 8.93 13.22
CA LEU A 404 11.75 9.16 14.40
C LEU A 404 12.10 7.86 15.13
N ASN A 405 11.16 6.92 15.20
CA ASN A 405 11.41 5.62 15.84
C ASN A 405 12.45 4.79 15.06
N LEU A 406 12.54 4.95 13.73
CA LEU A 406 13.57 4.26 12.92
C LEU A 406 15.01 4.59 13.38
N PHE A 407 15.23 5.74 14.03
CA PHE A 407 16.55 6.15 14.52
C PHE A 407 16.99 5.36 15.76
N THR A 408 16.05 4.88 16.56
CA THR A 408 16.31 4.20 17.84
C THR A 408 16.07 2.69 17.78
N THR A 409 15.19 2.23 16.90
CA THR A 409 14.96 0.82 16.63
C THR A 409 15.99 0.30 15.63
N HIS A 410 16.52 -0.92 15.82
CA HIS A 410 17.42 -1.54 14.83
C HIS A 410 16.69 -1.94 13.53
N ASP A 411 15.38 -1.67 13.45
CA ASP A 411 14.41 -2.13 12.45
C ASP A 411 14.63 -1.59 11.03
N ALA A 412 15.35 -0.47 10.85
CA ALA A 412 15.72 -0.01 9.52
C ALA A 412 16.89 -0.83 8.96
N GLU A 413 16.64 -1.59 7.89
CA GLU A 413 17.69 -2.30 7.15
C GLU A 413 18.70 -1.33 6.53
N GLN A 414 19.98 -1.74 6.53
CA GLN A 414 21.06 -0.98 5.92
C GLN A 414 20.87 -0.95 4.40
N SER A 415 21.08 0.21 3.78
CA SER A 415 21.02 0.31 2.30
C SER A 415 22.06 -0.60 1.65
N ILE A 416 21.66 -1.23 0.54
CA ILE A 416 22.58 -1.99 -0.32
C ILE A 416 23.51 -1.08 -1.13
N PHE A 417 23.17 0.19 -1.28
CA PHE A 417 23.93 1.19 -2.04
C PHE A 417 24.96 1.84 -1.13
N THR A 418 26.17 1.30 -1.14
CA THR A 418 27.21 1.67 -0.16
C THR A 418 28.50 2.17 -0.81
N ALA A 419 28.63 2.06 -2.13
CA ALA A 419 29.83 2.44 -2.86
C ALA A 419 29.52 3.55 -3.86
N HIS A 420 30.37 4.58 -3.93
CA HIS A 420 30.18 5.70 -4.87
C HIS A 420 30.03 5.23 -6.33
N SER A 421 30.69 4.13 -6.71
CA SER A 421 30.56 3.49 -8.02
C SER A 421 29.15 2.97 -8.35
N ASP A 422 28.27 2.80 -7.36
CA ASP A 422 26.88 2.41 -7.57
C ASP A 422 26.14 3.46 -8.41
N LEU A 423 26.49 4.75 -8.33
CA LEU A 423 25.90 5.78 -9.20
C LEU A 423 26.08 5.41 -10.68
N GLY A 424 27.31 5.12 -11.10
CA GLY A 424 27.60 4.69 -12.47
C GLY A 424 26.94 3.35 -12.84
N ARG A 425 26.89 2.40 -11.91
CA ARG A 425 26.25 1.08 -12.12
C ARG A 425 24.75 1.19 -12.44
N TYR A 426 24.10 2.22 -11.92
CA TYR A 426 22.67 2.50 -12.11
C TYR A 426 22.42 3.70 -13.02
N GLY A 427 23.38 4.06 -13.87
CA GLY A 427 23.15 4.94 -15.03
C GLY A 427 23.38 6.42 -14.78
N TYR A 428 23.87 6.77 -13.59
CA TYR A 428 24.20 8.15 -13.23
C TYR A 428 25.61 8.51 -13.65
N THR A 429 25.75 9.58 -14.41
CA THR A 429 27.03 10.14 -14.84
C THR A 429 27.30 11.42 -14.07
N GLU A 430 28.49 11.51 -13.45
CA GLU A 430 28.94 12.74 -12.81
C GLU A 430 29.23 13.81 -13.87
N THR A 431 28.75 15.03 -13.66
CA THR A 431 29.00 16.16 -14.56
C THR A 431 29.50 17.38 -13.80
N THR A 432 30.63 17.92 -14.24
CA THR A 432 31.22 19.16 -13.72
C THR A 432 30.84 20.41 -14.53
N GLN A 433 30.04 20.25 -15.59
CA GLN A 433 29.68 21.33 -16.52
C GLN A 433 28.73 22.38 -15.93
N TYR A 434 27.91 22.03 -14.93
CA TYR A 434 26.98 22.97 -14.28
C TYR A 434 27.67 23.83 -13.21
N GLY A 435 28.66 24.59 -13.66
CA GLY A 435 29.62 25.35 -12.86
C GLY A 435 29.05 26.34 -11.83
N LYS A 436 29.96 26.88 -11.02
CA LYS A 436 29.83 27.96 -10.03
C LYS A 436 28.41 28.25 -9.52
N PHE A 437 28.13 27.78 -8.31
CA PHE A 437 26.97 28.20 -7.54
C PHE A 437 27.36 29.35 -6.58
N ALA A 438 26.36 30.12 -6.14
CA ALA A 438 26.55 31.23 -5.20
C ALA A 438 25.67 31.01 -3.98
N PHE A 439 26.23 31.28 -2.79
CA PHE A 439 25.54 31.08 -1.51
C PHE A 439 24.75 32.28 -1.05
N GLU A 440 24.67 33.37 -1.81
CA GLU A 440 23.98 34.61 -1.39
C GLU A 440 22.62 34.39 -0.67
N PRO A 441 21.75 33.43 -1.06
CA PRO A 441 20.53 33.11 -0.33
C PRO A 441 20.72 32.31 0.99
N LEU A 442 21.76 31.47 1.08
CA LEU A 442 22.09 30.61 2.23
C LEU A 442 23.21 31.17 3.12
N ARG A 443 23.89 32.25 2.71
CA ARG A 443 25.12 32.76 3.36
C ARG A 443 24.88 33.10 4.82
N ALA A 444 23.77 33.79 5.10
CA ALA A 444 23.38 34.13 6.47
C ALA A 444 23.10 32.88 7.32
N CYS A 445 22.51 31.85 6.72
CA CYS A 445 22.27 30.57 7.37
C CYS A 445 23.59 29.87 7.71
N LEU A 446 24.49 29.70 6.73
CA LEU A 446 25.79 29.05 6.94
C LEU A 446 26.64 29.77 8.00
N GLN A 447 26.70 31.12 7.93
CA GLN A 447 27.38 31.91 8.96
C GLN A 447 26.73 31.75 10.34
N GLY A 448 25.40 31.69 10.42
CA GLY A 448 24.66 31.49 11.66
C GLY A 448 24.81 30.09 12.26
N LEU A 449 25.01 29.07 11.42
CA LEU A 449 25.38 27.72 11.82
C LEU A 449 26.85 27.62 12.25
N GLY A 450 27.66 28.64 11.98
CA GLY A 450 29.10 28.65 12.25
C GLY A 450 29.90 27.73 11.32
N VAL A 451 29.37 27.46 10.12
CA VAL A 451 30.00 26.62 9.09
C VAL A 451 30.51 27.50 7.94
N ASP A 452 31.36 26.93 7.08
CA ASP A 452 31.91 27.66 5.94
C ASP A 452 30.81 28.14 4.98
N ASP A 453 30.84 29.42 4.62
CA ASP A 453 29.88 30.09 3.74
C ASP A 453 30.45 30.34 2.33
N LYS A 454 31.60 29.72 2.01
CA LYS A 454 32.27 29.86 0.72
C LYS A 454 32.24 28.55 -0.07
N THR A 455 32.11 28.69 -1.39
CA THR A 455 32.26 27.58 -2.33
C THR A 455 33.73 27.19 -2.48
N SER A 456 34.00 25.94 -2.86
CA SER A 456 35.37 25.45 -3.14
C SER A 456 36.13 26.34 -4.12
N ASP A 457 35.44 26.83 -5.15
CA ASP A 457 36.02 27.69 -6.19
C ASP A 457 36.42 29.08 -5.66
N ASN A 458 35.90 29.48 -4.49
CA ASN A 458 36.20 30.73 -3.81
C ASN A 458 37.01 30.50 -2.52
N GLY A 459 37.76 29.39 -2.46
CA GLY A 459 38.64 29.05 -1.34
C GLY A 459 37.90 28.56 -0.09
N GLY A 460 36.65 28.13 -0.24
CA GLY A 460 35.88 27.47 0.81
C GLY A 460 35.92 25.94 0.72
N ARG A 461 35.06 25.29 1.50
CA ARG A 461 35.00 23.83 1.72
C ARG A 461 33.71 23.20 1.20
N ASN A 462 32.80 24.01 0.65
CA ASN A 462 31.56 23.52 0.08
C ASN A 462 31.75 23.12 -1.39
N VAL A 463 31.62 21.83 -1.68
CA VAL A 463 31.82 21.23 -3.00
C VAL A 463 30.47 20.83 -3.58
N ARG A 464 30.16 21.25 -4.81
CA ARG A 464 28.96 20.80 -5.51
C ARG A 464 29.24 19.46 -6.20
N VAL A 465 28.37 18.48 -5.96
CA VAL A 465 28.39 17.17 -6.62
C VAL A 465 27.10 17.02 -7.42
N TYR A 466 27.22 16.76 -8.72
CA TYR A 466 26.10 16.69 -9.65
C TYR A 466 26.15 15.40 -10.45
N HIS A 467 25.04 14.67 -10.47
CA HIS A 467 24.90 13.44 -11.24
C HIS A 467 23.59 13.45 -12.03
N GLU A 468 23.63 13.02 -13.28
CA GLU A 468 22.47 12.88 -14.16
C GLU A 468 22.29 11.42 -14.58
N HIS A 469 21.06 10.91 -14.53
CA HIS A 469 20.67 9.61 -15.06
C HIS A 469 20.59 9.69 -16.59
N SER A 470 21.77 9.62 -17.21
CA SER A 470 22.00 9.90 -18.63
C SER A 470 22.43 8.67 -19.43
N GLN A 471 22.44 7.49 -18.82
CA GLN A 471 22.85 6.24 -19.46
C GLN A 471 21.79 5.16 -19.26
N ASP A 472 21.45 4.47 -20.35
CA ASP A 472 20.68 3.23 -20.27
C ASP A 472 21.49 2.20 -19.49
N THR A 473 20.85 1.50 -18.57
CA THR A 473 21.51 0.44 -17.80
C THR A 473 20.77 -0.88 -17.85
N LEU A 474 21.55 -1.96 -17.69
CA LEU A 474 21.03 -3.32 -17.55
C LEU A 474 21.40 -3.84 -16.17
N VAL A 475 20.44 -3.91 -15.26
CA VAL A 475 20.67 -4.45 -13.91
C VAL A 475 19.83 -5.71 -13.74
N LYS A 476 20.50 -6.84 -13.44
CA LYS A 476 19.86 -8.16 -13.30
C LYS A 476 18.97 -8.52 -14.50
N GLN A 477 19.47 -8.29 -15.72
CA GLN A 477 18.76 -8.52 -16.99
C GLN A 477 17.51 -7.64 -17.23
N ILE A 478 17.28 -6.63 -16.39
CA ILE A 478 16.21 -5.64 -16.59
C ILE A 478 16.85 -4.37 -17.15
N ALA A 479 16.32 -3.91 -18.30
CA ALA A 479 16.75 -2.66 -18.92
C ALA A 479 16.04 -1.47 -18.27
N TYR A 480 16.81 -0.44 -17.94
CA TYR A 480 16.37 0.84 -17.41
C TYR A 480 16.82 1.93 -18.39
N PRO A 481 15.91 2.51 -19.18
CA PRO A 481 16.26 3.61 -20.05
C PRO A 481 16.67 4.84 -19.24
N PHE A 482 17.59 5.64 -19.77
CA PHE A 482 17.96 6.91 -19.14
C PHE A 482 16.73 7.81 -19.03
N SER A 483 16.65 8.59 -17.94
CA SER A 483 15.47 9.39 -17.61
C SER A 483 15.74 10.89 -17.57
N SER A 484 17.01 11.30 -17.70
CA SER A 484 17.44 12.69 -17.46
C SER A 484 17.11 13.22 -16.05
N ALA A 485 16.81 12.32 -15.11
CA ALA A 485 16.75 12.65 -13.70
C ALA A 485 18.12 13.14 -13.23
N TYR A 486 18.15 14.04 -12.25
CA TYR A 486 19.40 14.59 -11.78
C TYR A 486 19.38 14.89 -10.29
N PHE A 487 20.54 14.80 -9.67
CA PHE A 487 20.73 15.10 -8.26
C PHE A 487 21.94 16.00 -8.09
N SER A 488 21.74 17.11 -7.39
CA SER A 488 22.77 18.10 -7.08
C SER A 488 22.81 18.32 -5.57
N GLN A 489 23.88 17.87 -4.92
CA GLN A 489 24.16 18.24 -3.54
C GLN A 489 25.31 19.23 -3.45
N ILE A 490 25.36 19.97 -2.34
CA ILE A 490 26.58 20.64 -1.89
C ILE A 490 27.02 19.95 -0.60
N VAL A 491 28.29 19.54 -0.57
CA VAL A 491 28.87 18.72 0.48
C VAL A 491 30.00 19.48 1.15
N ASN A 492 30.01 19.50 2.49
CA ASN A 492 31.11 19.98 3.31
C ASN A 492 31.37 18.97 4.44
N HIS A 493 32.37 18.12 4.24
CA HIS A 493 32.74 17.08 5.18
C HIS A 493 33.29 17.61 6.51
N GLU A 494 34.08 18.69 6.47
CA GLU A 494 34.77 19.19 7.65
C GLU A 494 33.79 19.79 8.67
N ASP A 495 32.76 20.50 8.19
CA ASP A 495 31.72 21.07 9.05
C ASP A 495 30.54 20.11 9.26
N GLY A 496 30.44 19.05 8.44
CA GLY A 496 29.36 18.07 8.48
C GLY A 496 28.04 18.62 7.93
N VAL A 497 28.10 19.24 6.76
CA VAL A 497 26.93 19.85 6.09
C VAL A 497 26.64 19.13 4.78
N LEU A 498 25.38 18.78 4.57
CA LEU A 498 24.84 18.28 3.31
C LEU A 498 23.67 19.17 2.87
N ILE A 499 23.74 19.75 1.68
CA ILE A 499 22.70 20.65 1.15
C ILE A 499 22.09 20.01 -0.10
N ALA A 500 20.80 19.69 -0.03
CA ALA A 500 19.99 19.34 -1.18
C ALA A 500 19.72 20.58 -2.01
N TYR A 501 20.52 20.79 -3.06
CA TYR A 501 20.53 22.02 -3.85
C TYR A 501 19.48 22.01 -4.97
N SER A 502 19.46 20.96 -5.80
CA SER A 502 18.46 20.81 -6.86
C SER A 502 18.38 19.34 -7.28
N ASN A 503 17.20 18.75 -7.20
CA ASN A 503 17.02 17.30 -7.39
C ASN A 503 15.70 17.01 -8.12
N THR A 504 15.75 16.08 -9.06
CA THR A 504 14.61 15.54 -9.79
C THR A 504 14.79 14.03 -9.94
N THR A 505 13.82 13.24 -9.49
CA THR A 505 13.93 11.78 -9.47
C THR A 505 13.58 11.16 -10.82
N ALA A 506 14.07 9.94 -11.06
CA ALA A 506 13.72 9.18 -12.27
C ALA A 506 12.23 8.83 -12.34
N GLN A 507 11.59 8.62 -11.19
CA GLN A 507 10.14 8.44 -11.10
C GLN A 507 9.39 9.66 -11.62
N TYR A 508 9.76 10.87 -11.18
CA TYR A 508 9.11 12.11 -11.63
C TYR A 508 9.34 12.38 -13.12
N MET A 509 10.57 12.15 -13.63
CA MET A 509 10.87 12.37 -15.05
C MET A 509 10.11 11.44 -16.00
N LEU A 510 9.62 10.31 -15.49
CA LEU A 510 8.97 9.25 -16.27
C LEU A 510 7.49 9.08 -15.94
N GLU A 511 6.91 9.98 -15.13
CA GLU A 511 5.54 9.87 -14.59
C GLU A 511 4.48 9.71 -15.69
N ASP A 512 4.65 10.38 -16.84
CA ASP A 512 3.72 10.32 -17.98
C ASP A 512 3.88 9.05 -18.85
N ASN A 513 4.83 8.16 -18.54
CA ASN A 513 5.12 6.97 -19.32
C ASN A 513 4.82 5.69 -18.53
N SER A 514 3.61 5.17 -18.69
CA SER A 514 3.11 3.96 -18.01
C SER A 514 3.93 2.68 -18.27
N GLU A 515 4.77 2.66 -19.31
CA GLU A 515 5.66 1.52 -19.63
C GLU A 515 7.10 1.74 -19.14
N ALA A 516 7.46 2.95 -18.70
CA ALA A 516 8.81 3.28 -18.30
C ALA A 516 9.20 2.62 -16.97
N ARG A 517 10.46 2.20 -16.89
CA ARG A 517 11.08 1.68 -15.66
C ARG A 517 12.24 2.59 -15.28
N TRP A 518 12.34 2.94 -14.00
CA TRP A 518 13.48 3.68 -13.46
C TRP A 518 14.42 2.77 -12.65
N PRO A 519 15.72 3.10 -12.54
CA PRO A 519 16.67 2.29 -11.80
C PRO A 519 16.27 2.17 -10.33
N PRO A 520 16.57 1.05 -9.66
CA PRO A 520 16.37 0.89 -8.20
C PRO A 520 17.05 1.97 -7.35
N LEU A 521 18.14 2.58 -7.84
CA LEU A 521 18.78 3.74 -7.23
C LEU A 521 18.09 5.02 -7.69
N TYR A 522 16.98 5.41 -7.06
CA TYR A 522 16.23 6.64 -7.41
C TYR A 522 15.80 7.50 -6.21
N HIS A 523 15.92 6.97 -4.99
CA HIS A 523 15.64 7.72 -3.77
C HIS A 523 16.76 8.71 -3.45
N TRP A 524 16.39 9.91 -3.01
CA TRP A 524 17.36 10.96 -2.63
C TRP A 524 18.29 10.50 -1.50
N SER A 525 17.82 9.71 -0.53
CA SER A 525 18.64 9.26 0.61
C SER A 525 19.90 8.52 0.16
N ASP A 526 19.76 7.56 -0.76
CA ASP A 526 20.88 6.79 -1.28
C ASP A 526 21.75 7.61 -2.23
N VAL A 527 21.16 8.34 -3.17
CA VAL A 527 21.94 9.15 -4.12
C VAL A 527 22.74 10.24 -3.39
N ALA A 528 22.12 10.94 -2.43
CA ALA A 528 22.79 11.97 -1.64
C ALA A 528 23.88 11.38 -0.74
N PHE A 529 23.67 10.19 -0.16
CA PHE A 529 24.73 9.48 0.56
C PHE A 529 25.92 9.14 -0.36
N LEU A 530 25.67 8.60 -1.55
CA LEU A 530 26.72 8.25 -2.51
C LEU A 530 27.47 9.48 -3.04
N GLN A 531 26.76 10.61 -3.23
CA GLN A 531 27.36 11.90 -3.57
C GLN A 531 28.17 12.48 -2.42
N PHE A 532 27.70 12.33 -1.18
CA PHE A 532 28.47 12.67 0.01
C PHE A 532 29.75 11.84 0.07
N LEU A 533 29.67 10.52 -0.10
CA LEU A 533 30.82 9.62 -0.09
C LEU A 533 31.87 9.98 -1.16
N GLY A 534 31.44 10.34 -2.37
CA GLY A 534 32.33 10.65 -3.50
C GLY A 534 33.00 12.03 -3.44
N ALA A 535 32.47 12.98 -2.65
CA ALA A 535 32.99 14.35 -2.59
C ALA A 535 34.32 14.49 -1.84
N SER A 536 34.73 13.45 -1.11
CA SER A 536 35.96 13.48 -0.30
C SER A 536 37.17 13.00 -1.10
N THR A 537 38.23 13.81 -1.15
CA THR A 537 39.54 13.40 -1.70
C THR A 537 40.38 12.57 -0.72
N ILE A 538 39.87 12.35 0.50
CA ILE A 538 40.53 11.62 1.59
C ILE A 538 39.57 10.55 2.10
N THR A 539 40.07 9.40 2.55
CA THR A 539 39.25 8.37 3.20
C THR A 539 38.46 9.00 4.37
N PRO A 540 37.11 8.99 4.33
CA PRO A 540 36.32 9.61 5.37
C PRO A 540 36.55 8.93 6.72
N ALA A 541 36.49 9.71 7.81
CA ALA A 541 36.41 9.14 9.15
C ALA A 541 35.15 8.28 9.29
N SER A 542 35.21 7.20 10.08
CA SER A 542 34.06 6.37 10.41
C SER A 542 33.80 6.44 11.91
N PRO A 543 32.62 6.91 12.37
CA PRO A 543 31.52 7.45 11.56
C PRO A 543 31.84 8.81 10.90
N MET A 544 31.26 9.05 9.72
CA MET A 544 31.37 10.31 8.99
C MET A 544 30.64 11.42 9.73
N LYS A 545 31.28 12.59 9.79
CA LYS A 545 30.72 13.77 10.44
C LYS A 545 29.56 14.32 9.60
N LEU A 546 28.37 14.36 10.20
CA LEU A 546 27.18 15.00 9.66
C LEU A 546 26.38 15.62 10.80
N ASN A 547 26.19 16.94 10.72
CA ASN A 547 25.55 17.78 11.74
C ASN A 547 24.31 18.49 11.21
N TYR A 548 24.31 18.86 9.91
CA TYR A 548 23.26 19.65 9.30
C TYR A 548 22.89 19.09 7.94
N ILE A 549 21.58 18.92 7.71
CA ILE A 549 21.03 18.68 6.37
C ILE A 549 20.16 19.88 6.00
N ILE A 550 20.46 20.52 4.88
CA ILE A 550 19.73 21.69 4.39
C ILE A 550 18.95 21.31 3.14
N GLN A 551 17.63 21.48 3.17
CA GLN A 551 16.77 21.38 1.99
C GLN A 551 16.59 22.79 1.42
N HIS A 552 17.28 23.08 0.32
CA HIS A 552 17.35 24.43 -0.26
C HIS A 552 16.15 24.70 -1.18
N ALA A 553 15.57 25.90 -1.07
CA ALA A 553 14.59 26.47 -1.99
C ALA A 553 13.48 25.47 -2.41
N ILE A 554 12.74 24.95 -1.44
CA ILE A 554 11.82 23.84 -1.64
C ILE A 554 10.70 24.21 -2.61
N GLN A 555 10.50 23.36 -3.62
CA GLN A 555 9.41 23.50 -4.61
C GLN A 555 8.36 22.38 -4.51
N ASN A 556 8.62 21.34 -3.72
CA ASN A 556 7.70 20.22 -3.57
C ASN A 556 6.38 20.69 -2.93
N LEU A 557 5.27 20.57 -3.67
CA LEU A 557 3.97 21.11 -3.27
C LEU A 557 3.45 20.50 -1.96
N THR A 558 3.70 19.21 -1.73
CA THR A 558 3.31 18.52 -0.49
C THR A 558 4.06 19.06 0.71
N THR A 559 5.37 19.29 0.59
CA THR A 559 6.16 19.92 1.66
C THR A 559 5.71 21.37 1.88
N LEU A 560 5.45 22.14 0.82
CA LEU A 560 5.01 23.53 0.94
C LEU A 560 3.65 23.65 1.65
N ALA A 561 2.69 22.80 1.29
CA ALA A 561 1.38 22.76 1.94
C ALA A 561 1.50 22.43 3.43
N MET A 562 2.31 21.43 3.79
CA MET A 562 2.55 21.08 5.19
C MET A 562 3.22 22.22 5.97
N LEU A 563 4.18 22.93 5.38
CA LEU A 563 4.81 24.08 6.02
C LEU A 563 3.83 25.23 6.24
N GLU A 564 2.95 25.48 5.26
CA GLU A 564 1.87 26.47 5.40
C GLU A 564 0.95 26.11 6.57
N ASP A 565 0.52 24.85 6.66
CA ASP A 565 -0.36 24.37 7.73
C ASP A 565 0.31 24.45 9.11
N VAL A 566 1.54 23.95 9.23
CA VAL A 566 2.32 24.00 10.48
C VAL A 566 2.52 25.42 10.98
N LEU A 567 2.88 26.35 10.09
CA LEU A 567 3.15 27.73 10.46
C LEU A 567 1.86 28.51 10.73
N ALA A 568 0.75 28.17 10.06
CA ALA A 568 -0.57 28.68 10.40
C ALA A 568 -1.03 28.23 11.80
N LEU A 569 -0.66 27.02 12.22
CA LEU A 569 -1.02 26.45 13.53
C LEU A 569 -0.20 27.05 14.69
N GLN A 570 1.10 27.30 14.50
CA GLN A 570 1.95 27.88 15.56
C GLN A 570 1.71 29.38 15.79
N ILE A 571 1.17 30.11 14.81
CA ILE A 571 0.97 31.56 14.90
C ILE A 571 -0.41 31.92 14.35
N LEU A 572 -1.40 32.09 15.25
CA LEU A 572 -2.80 32.50 15.00
C LEU A 572 -3.00 33.84 14.22
N GLY A 573 -1.97 34.36 13.53
CA GLY A 573 -2.01 35.57 12.72
C GLY A 573 -1.48 35.43 11.28
N PHE A 574 -1.00 34.26 10.84
CA PHE A 574 -0.38 34.10 9.50
C PHE A 574 -1.34 33.81 8.34
N GLN A 575 -2.65 33.67 8.60
CA GLN A 575 -3.68 33.29 7.62
C GLN A 575 -3.86 34.22 6.40
N ARG A 576 -3.05 35.27 6.24
CA ARG A 576 -3.18 36.22 5.13
C ARG A 576 -1.90 36.59 4.38
N ALA A 577 -0.73 36.03 4.72
CA ALA A 577 0.52 36.53 4.12
C ALA A 577 1.64 35.46 3.98
N TRP A 578 1.31 34.19 3.77
CA TRP A 578 2.28 33.17 3.36
C TRP A 578 2.54 33.27 1.85
N PRO A 579 3.79 33.20 1.35
CA PRO A 579 5.07 33.13 2.07
C PRO A 579 5.65 34.52 2.45
N GLU A 580 4.95 35.62 2.18
CA GLU A 580 5.41 37.01 2.37
C GLU A 580 5.92 37.36 3.78
N THR A 581 5.46 36.63 4.79
CA THR A 581 5.73 36.88 6.20
C THR A 581 6.71 35.90 6.85
N LEU A 582 7.21 34.89 6.11
CA LEU A 582 8.22 33.97 6.63
C LEU A 582 9.53 34.74 6.88
N PRO A 583 10.12 34.69 8.09
CA PRO A 583 11.34 35.42 8.38
C PRO A 583 12.51 34.83 7.60
N THR A 584 13.43 35.71 7.20
CA THR A 584 14.78 35.27 6.82
C THR A 584 15.51 34.67 8.01
N TRP A 585 16.67 34.04 7.78
CA TRP A 585 17.52 33.54 8.86
C TRP A 585 17.62 34.54 10.05
N PRO A 586 17.42 34.10 11.32
CA PRO A 586 17.48 32.74 11.85
C PRO A 586 16.22 31.87 11.66
N GLY A 587 15.17 32.36 11.00
CA GLY A 587 13.99 31.55 10.74
C GLY A 587 13.18 31.20 12.00
N ILE A 588 12.48 30.07 11.94
CA ILE A 588 11.62 29.53 13.00
C ILE A 588 12.08 28.11 13.33
N ASP A 589 12.42 27.87 14.59
CA ASP A 589 12.79 26.55 15.10
C ASP A 589 11.56 25.75 15.54
N ILE A 590 11.48 24.50 15.08
CA ILE A 590 10.41 23.55 15.41
C ILE A 590 11.05 22.25 15.89
N GLY A 591 10.80 21.87 17.14
CA GLY A 591 11.35 20.67 17.76
C GLY A 591 10.75 19.38 17.21
N MET A 592 11.55 18.31 17.08
CA MET A 592 11.05 17.00 16.61
C MET A 592 10.22 16.26 17.68
N ASP A 593 10.21 16.75 18.91
CA ASP A 593 9.30 16.30 19.97
C ASP A 593 7.87 16.82 19.77
N THR A 594 7.68 17.89 19.00
CA THR A 594 6.36 18.45 18.68
C THR A 594 5.70 17.74 17.50
N ASP A 595 4.39 17.90 17.39
CA ASP A 595 3.61 17.34 16.29
C ASP A 595 3.94 18.05 14.97
N GLU A 596 4.18 19.36 15.01
CA GLU A 596 4.64 20.13 13.86
C GLU A 596 5.98 19.63 13.30
N GLY A 597 6.95 19.35 14.18
CA GLY A 597 8.25 18.81 13.76
C GLY A 597 8.10 17.45 13.09
N LYS A 598 7.28 16.56 13.66
CA LYS A 598 6.96 15.25 13.09
C LYS A 598 6.26 15.38 11.73
N ALA A 599 5.30 16.30 11.63
CA ALA A 599 4.57 16.55 10.39
C ALA A 599 5.53 17.03 9.28
N ILE A 600 6.46 17.94 9.57
CA ILE A 600 7.50 18.37 8.61
C ILE A 600 8.41 17.20 8.22
N LEU A 601 8.83 16.37 9.18
CA LEU A 601 9.67 15.20 8.91
C LEU A 601 8.98 14.17 7.99
N SER A 602 7.65 14.12 7.99
CA SER A 602 6.86 13.21 7.15
C SER A 602 6.73 13.61 5.68
N THR A 603 7.08 14.85 5.36
CA THR A 603 7.02 15.40 4.00
C THR A 603 8.11 14.79 3.10
N PRO A 604 8.02 14.86 1.76
CA PRO A 604 9.05 14.34 0.87
C PRO A 604 10.48 14.83 1.21
N ASN A 605 10.67 16.13 1.45
CA ASN A 605 11.97 16.69 1.86
C ASN A 605 12.43 16.29 3.27
N GLY A 606 11.50 15.97 4.18
CA GLY A 606 11.81 15.45 5.52
C GLY A 606 12.11 13.94 5.52
N CYS A 607 11.34 13.15 4.77
CA CYS A 607 11.48 11.71 4.66
C CYS A 607 12.85 11.33 4.10
N GLY A 608 13.32 12.04 3.07
CA GLY A 608 14.66 11.82 2.51
C GLY A 608 15.76 11.95 3.58
N THR A 609 15.66 12.96 4.44
CA THR A 609 16.57 13.15 5.59
C THR A 609 16.48 11.98 6.56
N ALA A 610 15.28 11.55 6.93
CA ALA A 610 15.11 10.43 7.87
C ALA A 610 15.67 9.11 7.31
N TRP A 611 15.36 8.77 6.05
CA TRP A 611 15.86 7.55 5.42
C TRP A 611 17.38 7.56 5.24
N LEU A 612 17.98 8.71 4.92
CA LEU A 612 19.44 8.84 4.84
C LEU A 612 20.12 8.47 6.16
N LEU A 613 19.59 8.94 7.30
CA LEU A 613 20.16 8.63 8.61
C LEU A 613 19.90 7.18 9.01
N ALA A 614 18.69 6.67 8.74
CA ALA A 614 18.30 5.32 9.13
C ALA A 614 19.03 4.22 8.35
N GLN A 615 19.14 4.37 7.03
CA GLN A 615 19.72 3.36 6.13
C GLN A 615 21.24 3.41 6.05
N HIS A 616 21.87 4.53 6.42
CA HIS A 616 23.32 4.73 6.39
C HIS A 616 23.93 4.94 7.79
N LYS A 617 23.29 4.37 8.82
CA LYS A 617 23.71 4.45 10.23
C LYS A 617 25.08 3.81 10.50
N VAL A 618 25.50 2.82 9.70
CA VAL A 618 26.87 2.26 9.78
C VAL A 618 27.91 3.33 9.45
N GLN A 619 27.62 4.18 8.47
CA GLN A 619 28.54 5.18 7.96
C GLN A 619 28.45 6.50 8.72
N PHE A 620 27.26 6.94 9.11
CA PHE A 620 27.08 8.20 9.86
C PHE A 620 27.05 8.02 11.37
N GLY A 621 26.98 6.79 11.88
CA GLY A 621 26.65 6.52 13.28
C GLY A 621 25.15 6.70 13.56
N LEU A 622 24.72 6.31 14.76
CA LEU A 622 23.33 6.47 15.20
C LEU A 622 23.05 7.96 15.44
N LYS A 623 22.24 8.55 14.56
CA LYS A 623 21.82 9.96 14.61
C LYS A 623 20.31 10.07 14.62
N THR A 624 19.83 11.14 15.22
CA THR A 624 18.42 11.58 15.16
C THR A 624 18.36 13.04 14.71
N VAL A 625 17.16 13.52 14.42
CA VAL A 625 16.88 14.93 14.17
C VAL A 625 16.37 15.54 15.47
N GLU A 626 17.03 16.60 15.95
CA GLU A 626 16.62 17.33 17.15
C GLU A 626 15.51 18.34 16.85
N LYS A 627 15.69 19.12 15.78
CA LYS A 627 14.75 20.16 15.35
C LYS A 627 14.91 20.47 13.87
N VAL A 628 13.93 21.16 13.31
CA VAL A 628 13.99 21.77 11.97
C VAL A 628 13.84 23.28 12.07
N THR A 629 14.67 24.03 11.35
CA THR A 629 14.54 25.49 11.20
C THR A 629 13.96 25.81 9.83
N VAL A 630 12.84 26.54 9.78
CA VAL A 630 12.18 27.00 8.54
C VAL A 630 12.51 28.48 8.31
N PHE A 631 12.98 28.84 7.11
CA PHE A 631 13.33 30.24 6.81
C PHE A 631 13.15 30.60 5.32
N ALA A 632 12.91 31.88 5.06
CA ALA A 632 12.97 32.46 3.73
C ALA A 632 14.41 32.84 3.37
N GLU A 633 14.83 32.66 2.12
CA GLU A 633 16.22 32.90 1.76
C GLU A 633 16.57 34.37 1.57
N SER A 634 15.60 35.19 1.17
CA SER A 634 15.77 36.63 1.10
C SER A 634 14.46 37.36 1.37
N LYS A 635 14.57 38.64 1.78
CA LYS A 635 13.39 39.47 2.04
C LYS A 635 12.73 39.84 0.72
N GLY A 636 11.49 39.43 0.51
CA GLY A 636 10.67 39.84 -0.64
C GLY A 636 10.84 39.00 -1.91
N ASP A 637 11.75 38.01 -1.94
CA ASP A 637 11.85 37.05 -3.05
C ASP A 637 11.01 35.81 -2.74
N HIS A 638 9.74 35.85 -3.16
CA HIS A 638 8.76 34.80 -2.94
C HIS A 638 8.73 33.75 -4.06
N TYR A 639 9.50 33.96 -5.14
CA TYR A 639 9.64 32.98 -6.22
C TYR A 639 10.54 31.81 -5.81
N ARG A 640 11.43 32.02 -4.83
CA ARG A 640 12.23 30.97 -4.20
C ARG A 640 11.47 30.45 -2.98
N GLY A 641 11.12 29.17 -3.01
CA GLY A 641 10.44 28.53 -1.88
C GLY A 641 11.28 28.56 -0.59
N PRO A 642 10.66 28.28 0.58
CA PRO A 642 11.37 28.23 1.86
C PRO A 642 12.46 27.16 1.88
N SER A 643 13.43 27.36 2.78
CA SER A 643 14.50 26.40 3.05
C SER A 643 14.33 25.81 4.46
N LEU A 644 14.78 24.55 4.62
CA LEU A 644 14.78 23.84 5.90
C LEU A 644 16.20 23.49 6.33
N VAL A 645 16.51 23.68 7.61
CA VAL A 645 17.72 23.11 8.24
C VAL A 645 17.30 22.04 9.25
N PHE A 646 17.67 20.80 9.00
CA PHE A 646 17.56 19.71 9.98
C PHE A 646 18.82 19.67 10.85
N TRP A 647 18.63 19.83 12.15
CA TRP A 647 19.70 19.80 13.16
C TRP A 647 19.85 18.37 13.65
N LEU A 648 21.02 17.77 13.43
CA LEU A 648 21.26 16.38 13.78
C LEU A 648 21.94 16.26 15.14
N LYS A 649 21.60 15.19 15.86
CA LYS A 649 22.17 14.86 17.15
C LYS A 649 22.55 13.39 17.21
N ASP A 650 23.69 13.08 17.82
CA ASP A 650 24.10 11.70 18.07
C ASP A 650 23.22 11.05 19.15
N LEU A 651 22.82 9.80 18.92
CA LEU A 651 22.13 8.97 19.91
C LEU A 651 23.17 8.16 20.69
N SER A 652 23.26 8.41 22.00
CA SER A 652 24.05 7.57 22.90
C SER A 652 23.36 6.20 23.07
N PRO A 653 24.08 5.06 23.10
CA PRO A 653 23.49 3.80 23.51
C PRO A 653 23.11 3.89 24.99
N GLU A 654 21.82 3.85 25.32
CA GLU A 654 21.40 3.72 26.71
C GLU A 654 21.69 2.30 27.22
N GLY A 655 22.62 2.17 28.17
CA GLY A 655 22.57 1.16 29.24
C GLY A 655 22.66 -0.33 28.91
N GLY A 656 22.98 -0.75 27.68
CA GLY A 656 23.31 -2.15 27.35
C GLY A 656 24.82 -2.37 27.27
N GLU A 657 25.30 -3.51 27.76
CA GLU A 657 26.72 -3.89 27.76
C GLU A 657 27.41 -3.65 26.41
N LYS A 658 28.68 -3.23 26.44
CA LYS A 658 29.55 -3.16 25.26
C LYS A 658 29.73 -4.57 24.68
N GLU A 659 28.82 -5.02 23.84
CA GLU A 659 29.12 -6.13 22.94
C GLU A 659 30.06 -5.60 21.85
N ASN A 660 31.26 -6.17 21.83
CA ASN A 660 32.23 -5.92 20.77
C ASN A 660 31.58 -6.30 19.44
N VAL A 661 31.30 -5.29 18.60
CA VAL A 661 31.01 -5.51 17.19
C VAL A 661 32.25 -6.16 16.58
N ILE A 662 32.19 -7.47 16.37
CA ILE A 662 33.16 -8.20 15.58
C ILE A 662 32.92 -7.77 14.13
N ILE A 663 33.79 -6.92 13.61
CA ILE A 663 33.88 -6.63 12.18
C ILE A 663 34.38 -7.91 11.50
N PRO A 664 33.61 -8.59 10.63
CA PRO A 664 34.13 -9.70 9.88
C PRO A 664 35.08 -9.17 8.81
N ASP A 665 36.38 -9.30 9.04
CA ASP A 665 37.39 -9.23 7.99
C ASP A 665 37.14 -10.39 7.00
N LYS A 666 36.35 -10.14 5.96
CA LYS A 666 36.41 -10.77 4.62
C LYS A 666 35.26 -10.29 3.74
N ILE A 667 35.46 -9.15 3.09
CA ILE A 667 34.88 -8.96 1.76
C ILE A 667 35.76 -9.77 0.80
N VAL A 668 35.28 -10.95 0.42
CA VAL A 668 35.85 -11.69 -0.71
C VAL A 668 35.51 -10.87 -1.95
N ALA A 669 36.54 -10.32 -2.59
CA ALA A 669 36.43 -9.77 -3.93
C ALA A 669 35.90 -10.87 -4.85
N LEU A 670 34.64 -10.74 -5.29
CA LEU A 670 34.18 -11.39 -6.50
C LEU A 670 34.90 -10.69 -7.65
N GLU A 671 35.96 -11.31 -8.14
CA GLU A 671 36.68 -10.88 -9.34
C GLU A 671 35.66 -10.73 -10.48
N ALA A 672 35.58 -9.52 -11.02
CA ALA A 672 34.80 -9.23 -12.21
C ALA A 672 35.47 -9.93 -13.39
N LEU A 673 34.77 -10.91 -13.98
CA LEU A 673 35.07 -11.37 -15.33
C LEU A 673 34.87 -10.19 -16.27
N THR A 674 35.95 -9.75 -16.91
CA THR A 674 35.93 -8.72 -17.93
C THR A 674 35.27 -9.25 -19.20
N THR A 675 34.59 -8.36 -19.93
CA THR A 675 33.83 -8.62 -21.17
C THR A 675 34.63 -9.22 -22.34
N ASP A 676 35.93 -9.46 -22.18
CA ASP A 676 36.78 -10.07 -23.21
C ASP A 676 36.82 -11.62 -23.14
N ASP A 677 36.38 -12.25 -22.03
CA ASP A 677 36.45 -13.71 -21.87
C ASP A 677 35.24 -14.48 -22.41
N ILE A 678 34.19 -13.78 -22.88
CA ILE A 678 32.93 -14.40 -23.35
C ILE A 678 32.89 -14.61 -24.88
N VAL A 679 33.88 -14.10 -25.63
CA VAL A 679 33.97 -14.28 -27.09
C VAL A 679 34.96 -15.39 -27.46
N SER A 680 34.68 -16.64 -27.09
CA SER A 680 35.37 -17.78 -27.73
C SER A 680 34.62 -19.11 -27.83
N GLU A 681 33.42 -19.26 -27.25
CA GLU A 681 32.70 -20.56 -27.26
C GLU A 681 31.29 -20.54 -27.87
N ALA A 682 31.02 -19.65 -28.82
CA ALA A 682 29.79 -19.70 -29.63
C ALA A 682 30.08 -19.60 -31.13
N SER A 683 30.78 -20.60 -31.68
CA SER A 683 30.75 -20.86 -33.12
C SER A 683 30.50 -22.35 -33.38
N LYS A 684 29.25 -22.66 -33.78
CA LYS A 684 28.83 -23.82 -34.59
C LYS A 684 27.32 -23.67 -34.89
N ASP A 685 27.08 -23.18 -36.11
CA ASP A 685 25.87 -23.04 -36.96
C ASP A 685 24.67 -24.01 -36.76
N PRO A 686 23.47 -23.81 -37.40
CA PRO A 686 23.18 -22.93 -38.55
C PRO A 686 21.87 -22.08 -38.56
N VAL A 687 21.99 -20.91 -39.18
CA VAL A 687 21.10 -20.19 -40.13
C VAL A 687 19.60 -20.56 -40.20
N MET A 688 18.74 -19.56 -39.93
CA MET A 688 17.38 -19.41 -40.48
C MET A 688 17.22 -18.04 -41.20
N PRO A 689 16.34 -17.93 -42.23
CA PRO A 689 16.34 -16.80 -43.17
C PRO A 689 15.51 -15.59 -42.68
N PRO A 690 15.73 -14.38 -43.25
CA PRO A 690 15.08 -13.16 -42.77
C PRO A 690 13.64 -13.01 -43.28
N ILE A 691 12.73 -12.66 -42.37
CA ILE A 691 11.36 -12.25 -42.68
C ILE A 691 11.36 -10.80 -43.16
N ARG A 692 10.76 -10.58 -44.34
CA ARG A 692 10.66 -9.31 -45.07
C ARG A 692 9.85 -8.25 -44.29
N ARG A 693 10.42 -7.05 -44.12
CA ARG A 693 9.68 -5.80 -43.86
C ARG A 693 9.01 -5.32 -45.16
N ARG A 694 7.72 -4.98 -45.12
CA ARG A 694 7.05 -4.18 -46.16
C ARG A 694 7.35 -2.71 -45.90
N GLY A 695 7.88 -2.02 -46.91
CA GLY A 695 8.01 -0.58 -46.94
C GLY A 695 6.85 0.10 -47.68
N SER A 696 6.64 1.37 -47.34
CA SER A 696 6.05 2.41 -48.19
C SER A 696 6.69 3.73 -47.71
N GLN A 697 7.85 4.10 -48.27
CA GLN A 697 8.05 5.04 -49.38
C GLN A 697 7.67 6.48 -49.04
N CYS A 698 8.71 7.29 -48.80
CA CYS A 698 8.71 8.74 -48.88
C CYS A 698 8.78 9.16 -50.35
N ASP A 699 8.08 10.25 -50.69
CA ASP A 699 8.33 11.04 -51.90
C ASP A 699 8.65 12.48 -51.49
N THR A 700 9.68 13.03 -52.12
CA THR A 700 10.24 14.37 -51.96
C THR A 700 9.77 15.30 -53.07
N SER A 701 9.47 16.56 -52.75
CA SER A 701 9.67 17.69 -53.69
C SER A 701 9.81 19.03 -52.94
N GLU A 702 10.73 19.85 -53.44
CA GLU A 702 11.40 21.03 -52.86
C GLU A 702 10.65 22.38 -52.94
N SER A 703 11.21 23.36 -52.20
CA SER A 703 11.28 24.83 -52.41
C SER A 703 10.02 25.66 -52.07
N ASP A 704 10.06 26.84 -51.42
CA ASP A 704 11.13 27.79 -51.01
C ASP A 704 10.53 28.77 -49.94
N PRO A 705 11.23 29.82 -49.40
CA PRO A 705 11.27 30.14 -47.97
C PRO A 705 10.54 31.43 -47.57
N ASN A 706 10.21 31.60 -46.29
CA ASN A 706 10.10 32.94 -45.71
C ASN A 706 10.49 32.95 -44.23
N VAL A 707 11.38 33.89 -43.95
CA VAL A 707 12.09 34.18 -42.70
C VAL A 707 11.14 34.79 -41.67
N TYR A 708 11.17 34.28 -40.43
CA TYR A 708 10.89 35.09 -39.24
C TYR A 708 11.65 34.53 -38.03
N THR A 709 12.64 35.29 -37.56
CA THR A 709 13.36 35.10 -36.30
C THR A 709 12.49 35.55 -35.11
N PRO A 710 12.48 34.84 -33.97
CA PRO A 710 11.77 35.28 -32.77
C PRO A 710 12.54 36.42 -32.06
N PRO A 711 11.84 37.37 -31.40
CA PRO A 711 12.50 38.49 -30.75
C PRO A 711 13.02 38.12 -29.36
N ASP A 712 14.26 38.55 -29.10
CA ASP A 712 14.78 38.82 -27.76
C ASP A 712 13.89 39.86 -27.07
N SER A 713 13.56 39.63 -25.80
CA SER A 713 13.03 40.67 -24.93
C SER A 713 13.79 40.67 -23.61
N ASP A 714 14.71 41.65 -23.53
CA ASP A 714 15.20 42.25 -22.30
C ASP A 714 14.04 42.58 -21.33
N TYR A 715 14.24 42.29 -20.05
CA TYR A 715 13.57 43.01 -18.98
C TYR A 715 14.54 43.21 -17.81
N ASP A 716 15.23 44.34 -17.87
CA ASP A 716 15.76 45.05 -16.70
C ASP A 716 14.62 45.85 -16.02
N GLY A 717 14.61 45.84 -14.69
CA GLY A 717 13.96 46.85 -13.83
C GLY A 717 12.54 46.54 -13.38
N TRP A 718 12.37 46.00 -12.17
CA TRP A 718 12.07 46.72 -10.92
C TRP A 718 11.93 45.73 -9.75
#